data_AF-A0A835T0Y7-F1
#
_entry.id   AF-A0A835T0Y7-F1
#
_cell.length_a   1.000
_cell.length_b   1.000
_cell.length_c   1.000
_cell.angle_alpha   90.00
_cell.angle_beta   90.00
_cell.angle_gamma   90.00
#
_symmetry.space_group_name_H-M   'P 1'
#
loop_
_entity.id
_entity.type
_entity.pdbx_description
1 polymer ?
#
loop_
_entity_poly.entity_id
_entity_poly.type
_entity_poly.pdbx_seq_one_letter_code
_entity_poly.pdbx_strand_id
1 'polypeptide(L)'
;MSFRFYEAQMSGNVPSWSRASLAAGGWRNRSHALDGTGPGGVNLDLSGGWYDAGDHLKLHLPLGVSVSLLAYGALTWEAAYRTAGQWDTAVRNLNWVASYIAKCHTQASDTPASNKFVAQIGDVATDHNTWWGRPEQQPENGAQGSAGYRPVWLITYANGKGADIVAEAVASLASVSLLLKRAGAYSNTTKAAAFLNRAKQLFEFAKTLNSGVWAPPEGLNAYPSSSWNDDMAWAAAWLCRADVDAGASAATSSACGVAVSYWKPFVGNPGVYQDVNWDRMAGMAAVLLRDVAAGTATDVATYNTAISNMMKRWMIPATQTCISGSALPCYTPGGLAYRDGWGSNRHAANAALVALAAARGDAGAGLEVAYSTRVNRNCWARSQIDYMLGSNPQSQSYVVGYKPTSSHKAPEKPHHRSSSCDASYATPCNWAALDNAGPNPSVLRGALVGGPDRYDVYADNRRDYVKNEVAVDFNAGYTGALAALAGLDAAITKAGCTWTTYCSMSCTVVDAGAVPSPSPPSPAPSPVPPSPKPPSPVPPSPKPPAPSPPSPSPKPSPTPSTSPKPSPSPSPSPSPSPSPSPSPSPVTSTCSSSDWACAACSNSWVLDQNTCRTCVSTLRAKGLDAGKCTNSCSGIATAGLQTVCFGTCVPNAAAKGVDWACNQYCGATLMVGTDPARSQQCGTCILGASNPWDCTNCITVTSSLSDAATARASCMSCLTATTIGGYACGECNKLATATARSACQTCVAGGKGVWDCTQASAGRRLLRA
;
A
#
# COMPACT_ATOMS: atom_id res chain seq x y z
N MET A 1 5.05 22.26 7.62
CA MET A 1 6.38 21.61 7.51
C MET A 1 6.43 20.49 6.46
N SER A 2 5.42 19.60 6.38
CA SER A 2 5.39 18.36 5.56
C SER A 2 6.16 18.35 4.23
N PHE A 3 6.04 19.36 3.35
CA PHE A 3 6.80 19.39 2.08
C PHE A 3 8.33 19.37 2.21
N ARG A 4 8.91 19.61 3.39
CA ARG A 4 10.34 19.38 3.66
C ARG A 4 10.71 17.89 3.77
N PHE A 5 9.77 17.02 4.16
CA PHE A 5 9.94 15.57 4.12
C PHE A 5 9.91 15.05 2.68
N TYR A 6 8.90 15.43 1.88
CA TYR A 6 8.85 15.07 0.44
C TYR A 6 10.06 15.62 -0.35
N GLU A 7 10.59 16.79 0.01
CA GLU A 7 11.85 17.31 -0.52
C GLU A 7 13.07 16.46 -0.12
N ALA A 8 13.04 15.80 1.04
CA ALA A 8 14.07 14.89 1.54
C ALA A 8 13.94 13.46 1.00
N GLN A 9 12.76 13.03 0.53
CA GLN A 9 12.57 11.73 -0.15
C GLN A 9 13.10 11.72 -1.60
N MET A 10 13.51 12.86 -2.18
CA MET A 10 13.81 12.94 -3.62
C MET A 10 14.94 11.99 -4.08
N SER A 11 14.67 11.25 -5.15
CA SER A 11 15.63 10.40 -5.86
C SER A 11 16.11 11.07 -7.16
N GLY A 12 17.14 10.53 -7.79
CA GLY A 12 17.78 11.10 -8.98
C GLY A 12 18.58 12.37 -8.66
N ASN A 13 18.65 13.28 -9.63
CA ASN A 13 19.32 14.57 -9.45
C ASN A 13 18.43 15.55 -8.64
N VAL A 14 18.56 15.51 -7.30
CA VAL A 14 17.75 16.33 -6.37
C VAL A 14 17.85 17.83 -6.72
N PRO A 15 16.74 18.53 -7.02
CA PRO A 15 16.79 19.91 -7.52
C PRO A 15 17.33 20.93 -6.52
N SER A 16 18.03 21.95 -7.01
CA SER A 16 18.53 23.08 -6.20
C SER A 16 17.44 23.92 -5.51
N TRP A 17 16.18 23.83 -5.94
CA TRP A 17 15.05 24.45 -5.23
C TRP A 17 14.53 23.61 -4.05
N SER A 18 14.91 22.33 -3.97
CA SER A 18 14.60 21.46 -2.83
C SER A 18 15.40 21.92 -1.62
N ARG A 19 14.71 22.23 -0.52
CA ARG A 19 15.34 22.69 0.73
C ARG A 19 16.00 21.56 1.52
N ALA A 20 16.02 20.35 0.94
CA ALA A 20 16.84 19.23 1.39
C ALA A 20 18.12 19.06 0.57
N SER A 21 18.25 19.71 -0.60
CA SER A 21 19.45 19.60 -1.45
C SER A 21 20.68 20.29 -0.82
N LEU A 22 21.89 19.75 -1.00
CA LEU A 22 23.14 20.42 -0.61
C LEU A 22 23.24 21.84 -1.21
N ALA A 23 22.78 22.02 -2.46
CA ALA A 23 22.76 23.32 -3.14
C ALA A 23 21.88 24.39 -2.46
N ALA A 24 20.96 23.97 -1.58
CA ALA A 24 20.11 24.84 -0.76
C ALA A 24 20.47 24.83 0.73
N GLY A 25 21.66 24.32 1.11
CA GLY A 25 22.07 24.17 2.51
C GLY A 25 21.39 22.99 3.25
N GLY A 26 20.90 22.00 2.50
CA GLY A 26 20.40 20.73 3.01
C GLY A 26 21.48 19.66 3.14
N TRP A 27 21.11 18.40 2.92
CA TRP A 27 21.95 17.21 3.18
C TRP A 27 21.74 16.04 2.18
N ARG A 28 20.72 16.12 1.31
CA ARG A 28 20.51 15.22 0.15
C ARG A 28 21.25 15.76 -1.09
N ASN A 29 21.65 14.88 -1.99
CA ASN A 29 22.25 15.24 -3.29
C ASN A 29 21.84 14.19 -4.35
N ARG A 30 22.46 14.23 -5.54
CA ARG A 30 22.23 13.25 -6.62
C ARG A 30 22.47 11.81 -6.17
N SER A 31 21.46 10.96 -6.31
CA SER A 31 21.50 9.53 -5.97
C SER A 31 20.72 8.70 -6.99
N HIS A 32 21.09 7.42 -7.17
CA HIS A 32 20.38 6.46 -8.03
C HIS A 32 20.07 7.02 -9.43
N ALA A 33 21.12 7.55 -10.08
CA ALA A 33 21.04 8.19 -11.38
C ALA A 33 21.05 7.20 -12.56
N LEU A 34 21.32 5.92 -12.31
CA LEU A 34 21.24 4.80 -13.26
C LEU A 34 19.98 3.94 -13.07
N ASP A 35 19.00 4.40 -12.25
CA ASP A 35 17.66 3.79 -12.18
C ASP A 35 17.10 3.65 -13.62
N GLY A 36 16.90 2.40 -14.06
CA GLY A 36 16.40 2.07 -15.40
C GLY A 36 17.44 1.88 -16.51
N THR A 37 18.71 2.26 -16.30
CA THR A 37 19.81 2.05 -17.27
C THR A 37 20.91 1.09 -16.77
N GLY A 38 20.99 0.84 -15.45
CA GLY A 38 21.86 -0.19 -14.87
C GLY A 38 21.35 -1.64 -15.06
N PRO A 39 22.04 -2.66 -14.50
CA PRO A 39 21.64 -4.06 -14.60
C PRO A 39 20.27 -4.31 -13.95
N GLY A 40 19.43 -5.11 -14.62
CA GLY A 40 18.01 -5.26 -14.26
C GLY A 40 17.12 -4.09 -14.69
N GLY A 41 17.68 -3.05 -15.32
CA GLY A 41 16.95 -1.94 -15.92
C GLY A 41 16.28 -2.28 -17.26
N VAL A 42 15.68 -1.25 -17.87
CA VAL A 42 14.89 -1.34 -19.11
C VAL A 42 15.45 -0.46 -20.24
N ASN A 43 16.71 -0.06 -20.11
CA ASN A 43 17.44 0.85 -21.01
C ASN A 43 16.78 2.23 -21.19
N LEU A 44 16.21 2.79 -20.12
CA LEU A 44 15.58 4.12 -20.08
C LEU A 44 15.97 4.89 -18.82
N ASP A 45 16.12 6.21 -18.91
CA ASP A 45 16.31 7.07 -17.73
C ASP A 45 15.03 7.11 -16.87
N LEU A 46 15.05 6.38 -15.75
CA LEU A 46 14.03 6.37 -14.72
C LEU A 46 14.54 7.00 -13.41
N SER A 47 15.58 7.82 -13.48
CA SER A 47 16.03 8.66 -12.36
C SER A 47 15.00 9.74 -12.01
N GLY A 48 14.92 10.11 -10.74
CA GLY A 48 13.90 11.03 -10.21
C GLY A 48 12.89 10.32 -9.29
N GLY A 49 11.83 11.03 -8.92
CA GLY A 49 10.78 10.53 -8.03
C GLY A 49 11.07 10.75 -6.55
N TRP A 50 10.38 9.99 -5.70
CA TRP A 50 10.59 9.92 -4.25
C TRP A 50 10.91 8.47 -3.86
N TYR A 51 11.81 8.28 -2.90
CA TYR A 51 11.92 7.02 -2.15
C TYR A 51 10.70 6.85 -1.24
N ASP A 52 10.29 5.60 -1.04
CA ASP A 52 9.06 5.27 -0.34
C ASP A 52 9.08 5.67 1.14
N ALA A 53 10.02 5.11 1.90
CA ALA A 53 10.03 5.23 3.35
C ALA A 53 11.43 5.55 3.91
N GLY A 54 11.90 4.74 4.86
CA GLY A 54 13.26 4.81 5.40
C GLY A 54 14.35 4.21 4.51
N ASP A 55 13.98 3.79 3.31
CA ASP A 55 14.71 2.98 2.34
C ASP A 55 14.95 3.74 1.03
N HIS A 56 15.46 3.07 -0.01
CA HIS A 56 15.69 3.68 -1.32
C HIS A 56 14.91 2.99 -2.46
N LEU A 57 13.88 2.21 -2.13
CA LEU A 57 12.91 1.68 -3.08
C LEU A 57 12.01 2.77 -3.67
N LYS A 58 11.48 2.53 -4.87
CA LYS A 58 10.51 3.40 -5.55
C LYS A 58 9.28 2.58 -5.94
N LEU A 59 8.26 2.63 -5.10
CA LEU A 59 7.09 1.75 -5.10
C LEU A 59 5.86 2.52 -5.58
N HIS A 60 5.31 2.17 -6.75
CA HIS A 60 4.36 3.08 -7.42
C HIS A 60 2.96 3.12 -6.83
N LEU A 61 2.54 2.10 -6.06
CA LEU A 61 1.27 2.09 -5.33
C LEU A 61 1.22 3.18 -4.23
N PRO A 62 2.03 3.12 -3.15
CA PRO A 62 2.03 4.17 -2.13
C PRO A 62 2.48 5.53 -2.66
N LEU A 63 3.39 5.57 -3.64
CA LEU A 63 3.81 6.80 -4.30
C LEU A 63 2.63 7.50 -4.99
N GLY A 64 1.83 6.76 -5.76
CA GLY A 64 0.70 7.32 -6.50
C GLY A 64 -0.41 7.79 -5.58
N VAL A 65 -0.77 6.99 -4.57
CA VAL A 65 -1.72 7.40 -3.50
C VAL A 65 -1.24 8.67 -2.79
N SER A 66 0.06 8.77 -2.50
CA SER A 66 0.63 9.97 -1.87
C SER A 66 0.47 11.20 -2.75
N VAL A 67 0.80 11.09 -4.04
CA VAL A 67 0.70 12.21 -4.99
C VAL A 67 -0.76 12.63 -5.21
N SER A 68 -1.67 11.67 -5.37
CA SER A 68 -3.08 11.93 -5.63
C SER A 68 -3.80 12.50 -4.39
N LEU A 69 -3.48 12.05 -3.17
CA LEU A 69 -3.99 12.64 -1.92
C LEU A 69 -3.43 14.05 -1.64
N LEU A 70 -2.13 14.28 -1.88
CA LEU A 70 -1.53 15.61 -1.76
C LEU A 70 -2.15 16.59 -2.76
N ALA A 71 -2.40 16.14 -3.99
CA ALA A 71 -3.07 16.94 -5.01
C ALA A 71 -4.55 17.18 -4.69
N TYR A 72 -5.26 16.22 -4.09
CA TYR A 72 -6.59 16.47 -3.51
C TYR A 72 -6.53 17.58 -2.47
N GLY A 73 -5.64 17.48 -1.48
CA GLY A 73 -5.50 18.49 -0.43
C GLY A 73 -5.19 19.89 -0.98
N ALA A 74 -4.27 19.98 -1.95
CA ALA A 74 -3.89 21.24 -2.58
C ALA A 74 -5.04 21.86 -3.43
N LEU A 75 -5.74 21.07 -4.24
CA LEU A 75 -6.86 21.55 -5.06
C LEU A 75 -8.12 21.85 -4.25
N THR A 76 -8.34 21.16 -3.13
CA THR A 76 -9.55 21.31 -2.30
C THR A 76 -9.42 22.45 -1.29
N TRP A 77 -8.22 22.76 -0.79
CA TRP A 77 -7.98 23.88 0.12
C TRP A 77 -6.98 24.90 -0.45
N GLU A 78 -7.06 25.16 -1.76
CA GLU A 78 -6.18 26.07 -2.50
C GLU A 78 -5.99 27.43 -1.80
N ALA A 79 -7.06 28.03 -1.27
CA ALA A 79 -7.01 29.29 -0.54
C ALA A 79 -6.10 29.23 0.70
N ALA A 80 -6.16 28.14 1.49
CA ALA A 80 -5.30 27.95 2.65
C ALA A 80 -3.84 27.74 2.24
N TYR A 81 -3.58 26.98 1.17
CA TYR A 81 -2.25 26.83 0.59
C TYR A 81 -1.64 28.16 0.11
N ARG A 82 -2.45 29.04 -0.50
CA ARG A 82 -2.03 30.38 -0.94
C ARG A 82 -1.74 31.29 0.26
N THR A 83 -2.66 31.38 1.23
CA THR A 83 -2.49 32.18 2.46
C THR A 83 -1.26 31.76 3.27
N ALA A 84 -0.98 30.45 3.37
CA ALA A 84 0.20 29.92 4.04
C ALA A 84 1.51 30.04 3.23
N GLY A 85 1.48 30.63 2.03
CA GLY A 85 2.64 30.71 1.12
C GLY A 85 3.16 29.35 0.63
N GLN A 86 2.37 28.28 0.78
CA GLN A 86 2.77 26.91 0.43
C GLN A 86 2.29 26.46 -0.95
N TRP A 87 1.43 27.22 -1.64
CA TRP A 87 0.90 26.88 -2.97
C TRP A 87 1.99 26.46 -3.96
N ASP A 88 2.93 27.35 -4.28
CA ASP A 88 4.01 27.07 -5.22
C ASP A 88 4.99 26.01 -4.69
N THR A 89 5.10 25.84 -3.37
CA THR A 89 5.83 24.74 -2.74
C THR A 89 5.15 23.38 -2.99
N ALA A 90 3.82 23.32 -2.99
CA ALA A 90 3.07 22.10 -3.31
C ALA A 90 3.14 21.79 -4.81
N VAL A 91 2.84 22.77 -5.67
CA VAL A 91 2.83 22.58 -7.13
C VAL A 91 4.20 22.13 -7.64
N ARG A 92 5.32 22.74 -7.21
CA ARG A 92 6.67 22.31 -7.65
C ARG A 92 7.03 20.89 -7.22
N ASN A 93 6.65 20.49 -6.00
CA ASN A 93 6.92 19.16 -5.48
C ASN A 93 6.10 18.09 -6.21
N LEU A 94 4.81 18.34 -6.43
CA LEU A 94 3.93 17.42 -7.14
C LEU A 94 4.26 17.34 -8.63
N ASN A 95 4.65 18.46 -9.26
CA ASN A 95 5.18 18.49 -10.63
C ASN A 95 6.47 17.65 -10.77
N TRP A 96 7.38 17.67 -9.79
CA TRP A 96 8.60 16.85 -9.81
C TRP A 96 8.30 15.34 -9.86
N VAL A 97 7.52 14.85 -8.90
CA VAL A 97 7.18 13.42 -8.81
C VAL A 97 6.24 12.97 -9.95
N ALA A 98 5.27 13.80 -10.37
CA ALA A 98 4.45 13.49 -11.54
C ALA A 98 5.26 13.45 -12.84
N SER A 99 6.36 14.21 -12.95
CA SER A 99 7.30 14.09 -14.08
C SER A 99 7.98 12.73 -14.11
N TYR A 100 8.33 12.20 -12.94
CA TYR A 100 8.88 10.86 -12.80
C TYR A 100 7.83 9.77 -13.12
N ILE A 101 6.61 9.89 -12.60
CA ILE A 101 5.49 8.98 -12.96
C ILE A 101 5.24 9.00 -14.47
N ALA A 102 5.34 10.16 -15.12
CA ALA A 102 5.26 10.28 -16.59
C ALA A 102 6.45 9.65 -17.34
N LYS A 103 7.67 9.59 -16.77
CA LYS A 103 8.79 8.78 -17.31
C LYS A 103 8.48 7.28 -17.20
N CYS A 104 7.92 6.85 -16.08
CA CYS A 104 7.58 5.46 -15.79
C CYS A 104 6.49 4.88 -16.71
N HIS A 105 5.74 5.71 -17.43
CA HIS A 105 4.97 5.31 -18.60
C HIS A 105 5.91 5.13 -19.81
N THR A 106 6.70 4.06 -19.74
CA THR A 106 7.88 3.75 -20.57
C THR A 106 7.55 3.43 -22.03
N GLN A 107 6.34 2.93 -22.28
CA GLN A 107 5.77 2.84 -23.62
C GLN A 107 4.37 3.44 -23.57
N ALA A 108 4.20 4.60 -24.24
CA ALA A 108 2.93 5.31 -24.32
C ALA A 108 2.28 5.07 -25.68
N SER A 109 0.99 4.72 -25.67
CA SER A 109 0.23 4.39 -26.88
C SER A 109 -1.26 4.60 -26.67
N ASP A 110 -1.96 5.04 -27.71
CA ASP A 110 -3.43 5.06 -27.74
C ASP A 110 -4.02 3.65 -27.96
N THR A 111 -3.20 2.67 -28.40
CA THR A 111 -3.54 1.24 -28.38
C THR A 111 -3.33 0.71 -26.95
N PRO A 112 -4.37 0.37 -26.18
CA PRO A 112 -4.23 0.14 -24.74
C PRO A 112 -3.23 -0.97 -24.40
N ALA A 113 -3.34 -2.11 -25.09
CA ALA A 113 -2.49 -3.29 -24.90
C ALA A 113 -1.00 -3.07 -25.29
N SER A 114 -0.66 -1.96 -25.95
CA SER A 114 0.73 -1.61 -26.30
C SER A 114 1.44 -0.76 -25.23
N ASN A 115 0.74 -0.37 -24.17
CA ASN A 115 1.33 0.42 -23.09
C ASN A 115 2.21 -0.41 -22.15
N LYS A 116 3.16 0.26 -21.51
CA LYS A 116 3.99 -0.29 -20.42
C LYS A 116 4.16 0.76 -19.33
N PHE A 117 4.10 0.32 -18.08
CA PHE A 117 4.28 1.16 -16.89
C PHE A 117 5.24 0.51 -15.90
N VAL A 118 5.98 1.27 -15.10
CA VAL A 118 6.88 0.73 -14.05
C VAL A 118 6.09 0.49 -12.76
N ALA A 119 6.13 -0.73 -12.22
CA ALA A 119 5.56 -1.02 -10.91
C ALA A 119 6.50 -0.61 -9.77
N GLN A 120 7.79 -0.92 -9.91
CA GLN A 120 8.77 -0.81 -8.85
C GLN A 120 10.18 -0.68 -9.42
N ILE A 121 11.02 0.09 -8.72
CA ILE A 121 12.48 0.13 -8.93
C ILE A 121 13.19 -0.21 -7.62
N GLY A 122 14.13 -1.16 -7.68
CA GLY A 122 14.79 -1.77 -6.54
C GLY A 122 14.03 -2.98 -5.99
N ASP A 123 14.76 -4.03 -5.59
CA ASP A 123 14.17 -5.16 -4.85
C ASP A 123 14.38 -5.00 -3.34
N VAL A 124 13.42 -5.50 -2.56
CA VAL A 124 13.42 -5.37 -1.09
C VAL A 124 14.63 -6.07 -0.47
N ALA A 125 15.08 -7.21 -1.00
CA ALA A 125 16.14 -7.99 -0.38
C ALA A 125 17.50 -7.29 -0.51
N THR A 126 17.81 -6.73 -1.68
CA THR A 126 19.01 -5.90 -1.88
C THR A 126 18.93 -4.61 -1.07
N ASP A 127 17.90 -3.78 -1.31
CA ASP A 127 17.84 -2.43 -0.74
C ASP A 127 17.77 -2.46 0.79
N HIS A 128 17.03 -3.41 1.38
CA HIS A 128 16.88 -3.46 2.82
C HIS A 128 18.01 -4.18 3.55
N ASN A 129 18.56 -5.29 3.02
CA ASN A 129 19.52 -6.12 3.76
C ASN A 129 20.99 -5.88 3.39
N THR A 130 21.29 -5.29 2.23
CA THR A 130 22.70 -5.08 1.81
C THR A 130 23.18 -3.66 2.07
N TRP A 131 22.27 -2.68 2.23
CA TRP A 131 22.63 -1.27 2.39
C TRP A 131 21.90 -0.57 3.55
N TRP A 132 22.71 0.02 4.43
CA TRP A 132 22.28 1.11 5.32
C TRP A 132 23.29 2.24 5.20
N GLY A 133 22.93 3.33 4.52
CA GLY A 133 23.84 4.42 4.21
C GLY A 133 23.16 5.53 3.42
N ARG A 134 23.93 6.46 2.85
CA ARG A 134 23.39 7.47 1.94
C ARG A 134 22.93 6.82 0.62
N PRO A 135 21.81 7.22 0.01
CA PRO A 135 21.50 6.83 -1.37
C PRO A 135 22.49 7.45 -2.36
N GLU A 136 23.16 8.55 -2.00
CA GLU A 136 24.24 9.17 -2.78
C GLU A 136 25.59 8.44 -2.70
N GLN A 137 25.72 7.43 -1.83
CA GLN A 137 26.92 6.60 -1.66
C GLN A 137 26.64 5.11 -1.87
N GLN A 138 25.39 4.73 -2.11
CA GLN A 138 25.02 3.38 -2.52
C GLN A 138 25.65 3.10 -3.89
N PRO A 139 26.30 1.94 -4.11
CA PRO A 139 26.83 1.59 -5.42
C PRO A 139 25.75 1.67 -6.50
N GLU A 140 26.11 2.09 -7.70
CA GLU A 140 25.23 2.00 -8.87
C GLU A 140 25.83 1.00 -9.88
N ASN A 141 25.04 0.58 -10.87
CA ASN A 141 25.45 -0.40 -11.90
C ASN A 141 25.84 -1.80 -11.35
N GLY A 142 25.26 -2.21 -10.22
CA GLY A 142 25.54 -3.52 -9.60
C GLY A 142 24.75 -4.68 -10.22
N ALA A 143 25.36 -5.87 -10.28
CA ALA A 143 24.68 -7.11 -10.68
C ALA A 143 23.83 -7.69 -9.53
N GLN A 144 22.87 -8.58 -9.86
CA GLN A 144 21.93 -9.19 -8.91
C GLN A 144 22.65 -9.77 -7.67
N GLY A 145 22.15 -9.42 -6.48
CA GLY A 145 22.76 -9.79 -5.19
C GLY A 145 23.88 -8.85 -4.69
N SER A 146 24.23 -7.80 -5.43
CA SER A 146 25.12 -6.72 -4.94
C SER A 146 24.32 -5.47 -4.53
N ALA A 147 24.87 -4.66 -3.61
CA ALA A 147 24.18 -3.49 -3.05
C ALA A 147 23.82 -2.37 -4.06
N GLY A 148 24.31 -2.48 -5.30
CA GLY A 148 23.94 -1.59 -6.41
C GLY A 148 23.00 -2.19 -7.45
N TYR A 149 22.40 -3.35 -7.16
CA TYR A 149 21.35 -3.93 -8.00
C TYR A 149 20.01 -3.22 -7.75
N ARG A 150 19.44 -2.66 -8.82
CA ARG A 150 18.20 -1.88 -8.74
C ARG A 150 17.30 -2.22 -9.94
N PRO A 151 16.67 -3.41 -9.94
CA PRO A 151 15.86 -3.89 -11.06
C PRO A 151 14.64 -3.01 -11.27
N VAL A 152 14.13 -3.01 -12.50
CA VAL A 152 12.91 -2.29 -12.90
C VAL A 152 11.87 -3.29 -13.38
N TRP A 153 10.78 -3.46 -12.64
CA TRP A 153 9.71 -4.35 -13.03
C TRP A 153 8.57 -3.58 -13.72
N LEU A 154 8.14 -4.11 -14.87
CA LEU A 154 7.11 -3.49 -15.72
C LEU A 154 5.77 -4.21 -15.61
N ILE A 155 4.72 -3.40 -15.63
CA ILE A 155 3.35 -3.77 -15.93
C ILE A 155 3.17 -3.67 -17.45
N THR A 156 2.66 -4.73 -18.07
CA THR A 156 2.51 -4.86 -19.53
C THR A 156 1.27 -5.71 -19.81
N TYR A 157 0.59 -5.54 -20.96
CA TYR A 157 -0.60 -6.36 -21.28
C TYR A 157 -0.37 -7.88 -21.11
N ALA A 158 0.84 -8.36 -21.42
CA ALA A 158 1.21 -9.77 -21.30
C ALA A 158 1.30 -10.30 -19.85
N ASN A 159 1.37 -9.43 -18.83
CA ASN A 159 1.29 -9.87 -17.43
C ASN A 159 -0.15 -9.94 -16.90
N GLY A 160 -1.12 -9.30 -17.58
CA GLY A 160 -2.53 -9.22 -17.23
C GLY A 160 -2.86 -8.57 -15.87
N LYS A 161 -1.89 -8.01 -15.14
CA LYS A 161 -2.01 -7.61 -13.73
C LYS A 161 -1.34 -6.29 -13.41
N GLY A 162 -1.96 -5.54 -12.51
CA GLY A 162 -1.45 -4.26 -12.01
C GLY A 162 -2.35 -3.06 -12.29
N ALA A 163 -3.66 -3.29 -12.37
CA ALA A 163 -4.64 -2.20 -12.49
C ALA A 163 -4.58 -1.25 -11.27
N ASP A 164 -4.25 -1.77 -10.08
CA ASP A 164 -3.99 -1.02 -8.84
C ASP A 164 -2.94 0.09 -9.04
N ILE A 165 -1.71 -0.30 -9.40
CA ILE A 165 -0.58 0.62 -9.58
C ILE A 165 -0.81 1.57 -10.76
N VAL A 166 -1.34 1.06 -11.88
CA VAL A 166 -1.58 1.90 -13.06
C VAL A 166 -2.69 2.92 -12.79
N ALA A 167 -3.73 2.56 -12.05
CA ALA A 167 -4.77 3.50 -11.64
C ALA A 167 -4.24 4.63 -10.75
N GLU A 168 -3.35 4.34 -9.79
CA GLU A 168 -2.75 5.40 -8.98
C GLU A 168 -1.77 6.30 -9.77
N ALA A 169 -1.16 5.78 -10.84
CA ALA A 169 -0.45 6.61 -11.82
C ALA A 169 -1.41 7.52 -12.62
N VAL A 170 -2.61 7.04 -12.98
CA VAL A 170 -3.67 7.85 -13.59
C VAL A 170 -4.14 8.94 -12.64
N ALA A 171 -4.47 8.59 -11.39
CA ALA A 171 -4.90 9.53 -10.36
C ALA A 171 -3.84 10.62 -10.12
N SER A 172 -2.57 10.24 -10.05
CA SER A 172 -1.43 11.16 -9.93
C SER A 172 -1.32 12.13 -11.11
N LEU A 173 -1.31 11.63 -12.35
CA LEU A 173 -1.12 12.47 -13.52
C LEU A 173 -2.35 13.35 -13.81
N ALA A 174 -3.56 12.84 -13.60
CA ALA A 174 -4.80 13.61 -13.74
C ALA A 174 -4.87 14.73 -12.69
N SER A 175 -4.67 14.42 -11.40
CA SER A 175 -4.74 15.42 -10.32
C SER A 175 -3.67 16.51 -10.44
N VAL A 176 -2.42 16.14 -10.74
CA VAL A 176 -1.34 17.12 -10.95
C VAL A 176 -1.52 17.91 -12.26
N SER A 177 -2.21 17.38 -13.27
CA SER A 177 -2.61 18.19 -14.43
C SER A 177 -3.52 19.35 -14.03
N LEU A 178 -4.43 19.15 -13.08
CA LEU A 178 -5.33 20.21 -12.62
C LEU A 178 -4.58 21.26 -11.80
N LEU A 179 -3.63 20.86 -10.95
CA LEU A 179 -2.73 21.80 -10.26
C LEU A 179 -1.94 22.67 -11.25
N LEU A 180 -1.38 22.08 -12.30
CA LEU A 180 -0.58 22.79 -13.30
C LEU A 180 -1.41 23.73 -14.21
N LYS A 181 -2.74 23.62 -14.24
CA LYS A 181 -3.63 24.61 -14.90
C LYS A 181 -3.89 25.87 -14.06
N ARG A 182 -3.77 25.79 -12.73
CA ARG A 182 -4.05 26.93 -11.82
C ARG A 182 -2.90 27.95 -11.86
N ALA A 183 -3.20 29.20 -11.52
CA ALA A 183 -2.20 30.29 -11.55
C ALA A 183 -1.15 30.16 -10.42
N GLY A 184 0.11 30.47 -10.72
CA GLY A 184 1.23 30.41 -9.78
C GLY A 184 2.58 30.36 -10.51
N ALA A 185 3.69 30.48 -9.78
CA ALA A 185 5.04 30.49 -10.35
C ALA A 185 5.43 29.18 -11.07
N TYR A 186 4.72 28.08 -10.79
CA TYR A 186 4.93 26.77 -11.42
C TYR A 186 3.76 26.32 -12.32
N SER A 187 2.88 27.23 -12.75
CA SER A 187 1.82 26.95 -13.72
C SER A 187 2.38 26.50 -15.06
N ASN A 188 1.80 25.46 -15.69
CA ASN A 188 2.24 24.94 -16.99
C ASN A 188 1.12 24.15 -17.69
N THR A 189 0.31 24.85 -18.48
CA THR A 189 -0.85 24.28 -19.19
C THR A 189 -0.47 23.23 -20.25
N THR A 190 0.66 23.41 -20.95
CA THR A 190 1.18 22.43 -21.93
C THR A 190 1.53 21.10 -21.25
N LYS A 191 2.22 21.16 -20.11
CA LYS A 191 2.58 19.98 -19.32
C LYS A 191 1.37 19.35 -18.64
N ALA A 192 0.40 20.15 -18.21
CA ALA A 192 -0.90 19.67 -17.74
C ALA A 192 -1.61 18.83 -18.81
N ALA A 193 -1.70 19.34 -20.06
CA ALA A 193 -2.29 18.61 -21.17
C ALA A 193 -1.57 17.28 -21.44
N ALA A 194 -0.23 17.28 -21.44
CA ALA A 194 0.57 16.07 -21.61
C ALA A 194 0.37 15.03 -20.49
N PHE A 195 0.28 15.46 -19.23
CA PHE A 195 -0.03 14.59 -18.09
C PHE A 195 -1.44 14.02 -18.19
N LEU A 196 -2.45 14.84 -18.51
CA LEU A 196 -3.83 14.38 -18.66
C LEU A 196 -4.00 13.40 -19.83
N ASN A 197 -3.25 13.58 -20.93
CA ASN A 197 -3.25 12.62 -22.05
C ASN A 197 -2.65 11.27 -21.63
N ARG A 198 -1.49 11.26 -20.96
CA ARG A 198 -0.91 10.04 -20.39
C ARG A 198 -1.83 9.37 -19.37
N ALA A 199 -2.54 10.14 -18.55
CA ALA A 199 -3.55 9.61 -17.63
C ALA A 199 -4.69 8.90 -18.38
N LYS A 200 -5.20 9.47 -19.48
CA LYS A 200 -6.24 8.82 -20.30
C LYS A 200 -5.71 7.53 -20.99
N GLN A 201 -4.48 7.54 -21.51
CA GLN A 201 -3.82 6.34 -22.07
C GLN A 201 -3.60 5.23 -21.03
N LEU A 202 -3.07 5.58 -19.85
CA LEU A 202 -2.85 4.64 -18.75
C LEU A 202 -4.15 4.07 -18.18
N PHE A 203 -5.25 4.83 -18.17
CA PHE A 203 -6.55 4.35 -17.70
C PHE A 203 -7.15 3.31 -18.65
N GLU A 204 -7.09 3.56 -19.96
CA GLU A 204 -7.48 2.55 -20.95
C GLU A 204 -6.58 1.32 -20.91
N PHE A 205 -5.28 1.48 -20.62
CA PHE A 205 -4.38 0.36 -20.35
C PHE A 205 -4.78 -0.42 -19.09
N ALA A 206 -5.07 0.25 -17.96
CA ALA A 206 -5.47 -0.40 -16.72
C ALA A 206 -6.75 -1.25 -16.87
N LYS A 207 -7.70 -0.80 -17.70
CA LYS A 207 -8.91 -1.57 -18.09
C LYS A 207 -8.59 -2.90 -18.77
N THR A 208 -7.38 -3.09 -19.32
CA THR A 208 -6.93 -4.37 -19.90
C THR A 208 -6.26 -5.31 -18.90
N LEU A 209 -5.87 -4.83 -17.71
CA LEU A 209 -5.16 -5.59 -16.67
C LEU A 209 -6.14 -6.33 -15.72
N ASN A 210 -7.11 -7.00 -16.32
CA ASN A 210 -8.31 -7.51 -15.64
C ASN A 210 -8.11 -8.79 -14.80
N SER A 211 -6.87 -9.29 -14.64
CA SER A 211 -6.58 -10.51 -13.87
C SER A 211 -6.01 -10.27 -12.46
N GLY A 212 -5.93 -9.00 -12.01
CA GLY A 212 -5.81 -8.66 -10.59
C GLY A 212 -4.68 -7.69 -10.22
N VAL A 213 -4.45 -7.64 -8.90
CA VAL A 213 -3.40 -6.83 -8.24
C VAL A 213 -1.99 -7.22 -8.68
N TRP A 214 -1.05 -6.27 -8.58
CA TRP A 214 0.35 -6.51 -8.91
C TRP A 214 1.12 -7.21 -7.78
N ALA A 215 2.15 -7.97 -8.16
CA ALA A 215 3.20 -8.46 -7.28
C ALA A 215 4.53 -8.49 -8.06
N PRO A 216 5.68 -8.29 -7.39
CA PRO A 216 6.98 -8.45 -8.02
C PRO A 216 7.18 -9.91 -8.49
N PRO A 217 7.86 -10.14 -9.62
CA PRO A 217 8.10 -11.49 -10.14
C PRO A 217 9.11 -12.29 -9.30
N GLU A 218 9.92 -11.61 -8.48
CA GLU A 218 10.89 -12.19 -7.56
C GLU A 218 11.03 -11.30 -6.30
N GLY A 219 11.49 -11.88 -5.19
CA GLY A 219 11.67 -11.15 -3.93
C GLY A 219 10.38 -10.97 -3.11
N LEU A 220 10.42 -10.04 -2.15
CA LEU A 220 9.28 -9.71 -1.28
C LEU A 220 8.44 -8.58 -1.88
N ASN A 221 7.11 -8.67 -1.75
CA ASN A 221 6.24 -7.52 -1.95
C ASN A 221 6.13 -6.72 -0.65
N ALA A 222 6.64 -5.50 -0.62
CA ALA A 222 6.53 -4.61 0.54
C ALA A 222 5.12 -3.99 0.69
N TYR A 223 4.40 -3.83 -0.43
CA TYR A 223 3.06 -3.21 -0.48
C TYR A 223 2.08 -4.16 -1.21
N PRO A 224 1.70 -5.29 -0.58
CA PRO A 224 0.77 -6.25 -1.15
C PRO A 224 -0.65 -5.68 -1.17
N SER A 225 -1.10 -5.23 -2.34
CA SER A 225 -2.49 -4.79 -2.53
C SER A 225 -3.48 -5.96 -2.37
N SER A 226 -4.63 -5.68 -1.76
CA SER A 226 -5.77 -6.60 -1.65
C SER A 226 -6.85 -6.38 -2.72
N SER A 227 -6.83 -5.26 -3.44
CA SER A 227 -7.85 -4.87 -4.43
C SER A 227 -7.26 -3.91 -5.47
N TRP A 228 -7.81 -3.93 -6.68
CA TRP A 228 -7.47 -2.97 -7.75
C TRP A 228 -8.67 -2.14 -8.21
N ASN A 229 -9.89 -2.52 -7.79
CA ASN A 229 -11.12 -1.96 -8.32
C ASN A 229 -11.40 -0.56 -7.74
N ASP A 230 -10.86 -0.27 -6.55
CA ASP A 230 -11.06 1.00 -5.86
C ASP A 230 -9.99 2.05 -6.21
N ASP A 231 -8.76 1.63 -6.52
CA ASP A 231 -7.80 2.49 -7.23
C ASP A 231 -8.40 2.90 -8.59
N MET A 232 -8.98 1.95 -9.34
CA MET A 232 -9.68 2.23 -10.60
C MET A 232 -10.86 3.20 -10.42
N ALA A 233 -11.61 3.10 -9.32
CA ALA A 233 -12.67 4.05 -9.00
C ALA A 233 -12.13 5.46 -8.68
N TRP A 234 -11.02 5.55 -7.95
CA TRP A 234 -10.35 6.81 -7.63
C TRP A 234 -9.72 7.47 -8.87
N ALA A 235 -9.04 6.68 -9.72
CA ALA A 235 -8.52 7.10 -11.01
C ALA A 235 -9.62 7.64 -11.94
N ALA A 236 -10.73 6.90 -12.04
CA ALA A 236 -11.89 7.32 -12.82
C ALA A 236 -12.53 8.60 -12.23
N ALA A 237 -12.61 8.74 -10.90
CA ALA A 237 -13.11 9.93 -10.24
C ALA A 237 -12.23 11.17 -10.52
N TRP A 238 -10.92 11.00 -10.63
CA TRP A 238 -10.01 12.07 -11.08
C TRP A 238 -10.19 12.46 -12.55
N LEU A 239 -10.43 11.49 -13.44
CA LEU A 239 -10.75 11.79 -14.85
C LEU A 239 -12.11 12.49 -14.98
N CYS A 240 -13.11 12.07 -14.20
CA CYS A 240 -14.39 12.77 -14.07
C CYS A 240 -14.20 14.21 -13.59
N ARG A 241 -13.44 14.44 -12.50
CA ARG A 241 -13.10 15.80 -12.06
C ARG A 241 -12.35 16.58 -13.14
N ALA A 242 -11.48 15.96 -13.93
CA ALA A 242 -10.74 16.66 -14.97
C ALA A 242 -11.59 17.10 -16.17
N ASP A 243 -12.69 16.39 -16.46
CA ASP A 243 -13.71 16.82 -17.42
C ASP A 243 -14.61 17.93 -16.80
N VAL A 244 -15.01 17.82 -15.53
CA VAL A 244 -15.85 18.82 -14.83
C VAL A 244 -15.11 20.14 -14.59
N ASP A 245 -13.85 20.11 -14.15
CA ASP A 245 -12.93 21.27 -14.07
C ASP A 245 -12.69 21.91 -15.47
N ALA A 246 -13.03 21.22 -16.56
CA ALA A 246 -12.99 21.73 -17.94
C ALA A 246 -14.36 22.21 -18.47
N GLY A 247 -15.40 22.22 -17.64
CA GLY A 247 -16.74 22.72 -17.97
C GLY A 247 -17.74 21.68 -18.47
N ALA A 248 -17.42 20.38 -18.42
CA ALA A 248 -18.38 19.32 -18.74
C ALA A 248 -19.41 19.14 -17.60
N SER A 249 -20.66 18.80 -17.96
CA SER A 249 -21.65 18.38 -16.95
C SER A 249 -21.30 16.99 -16.41
N ALA A 250 -21.27 16.86 -15.09
CA ALA A 250 -21.00 15.58 -14.41
C ALA A 250 -22.06 14.49 -14.70
N ALA A 251 -23.25 14.90 -15.15
CA ALA A 251 -24.33 14.01 -15.57
C ALA A 251 -24.16 13.47 -17.01
N THR A 252 -23.29 14.09 -17.83
CA THR A 252 -23.08 13.70 -19.25
C THR A 252 -21.62 13.45 -19.65
N SER A 253 -20.64 13.72 -18.79
CA SER A 253 -19.25 13.28 -19.01
C SER A 253 -19.17 11.76 -19.03
N SER A 254 -18.51 11.23 -20.06
CA SER A 254 -18.21 9.79 -20.17
C SER A 254 -17.25 9.32 -19.08
N ALA A 255 -16.29 10.14 -18.67
CA ALA A 255 -15.41 9.83 -17.55
C ALA A 255 -16.18 9.72 -16.23
N CYS A 256 -17.16 10.60 -15.99
CA CYS A 256 -18.05 10.51 -14.83
C CYS A 256 -18.96 9.26 -14.89
N GLY A 257 -19.54 8.93 -16.05
CA GLY A 257 -20.29 7.69 -16.23
C GLY A 257 -19.48 6.43 -15.94
N VAL A 258 -18.22 6.40 -16.38
CA VAL A 258 -17.29 5.29 -16.08
C VAL A 258 -16.93 5.26 -14.59
N ALA A 259 -16.68 6.41 -13.95
CA ALA A 259 -16.36 6.46 -12.54
C ALA A 259 -17.53 6.01 -11.63
N VAL A 260 -18.77 6.35 -12.01
CA VAL A 260 -19.99 5.81 -11.40
C VAL A 260 -20.06 4.28 -11.56
N SER A 261 -19.62 3.72 -12.70
CA SER A 261 -19.61 2.25 -12.89
C SER A 261 -18.58 1.54 -12.00
N TYR A 262 -17.39 2.11 -11.82
CA TYR A 262 -16.36 1.55 -10.91
C TYR A 262 -16.75 1.66 -9.44
N TRP A 263 -17.56 2.65 -9.07
CA TRP A 263 -18.09 2.77 -7.72
C TRP A 263 -19.14 1.71 -7.37
N LYS A 264 -20.01 1.34 -8.32
CA LYS A 264 -21.20 0.50 -8.05
C LYS A 264 -20.93 -0.82 -7.29
N PRO A 265 -19.84 -1.57 -7.54
CA PRO A 265 -19.47 -2.75 -6.75
C PRO A 265 -19.27 -2.54 -5.24
N PHE A 266 -19.07 -1.30 -4.77
CA PHE A 266 -18.90 -0.99 -3.34
C PHE A 266 -20.21 -0.67 -2.62
N VAL A 267 -21.31 -0.47 -3.35
CA VAL A 267 -22.61 -0.14 -2.76
C VAL A 267 -23.09 -1.34 -1.92
N GLY A 268 -23.26 -1.12 -0.62
CA GLY A 268 -23.60 -2.17 0.35
C GLY A 268 -22.43 -3.01 0.86
N ASN A 269 -21.19 -2.79 0.39
CA ASN A 269 -20.00 -3.54 0.81
C ASN A 269 -19.04 -2.68 1.69
N PRO A 270 -19.30 -2.55 3.01
CA PRO A 270 -18.53 -1.67 3.88
C PRO A 270 -17.05 -2.01 4.01
N GLY A 271 -16.64 -3.27 3.84
CA GLY A 271 -15.25 -3.72 4.09
C GLY A 271 -14.18 -3.10 3.18
N VAL A 272 -14.58 -2.44 2.08
CA VAL A 272 -13.64 -1.86 1.11
C VAL A 272 -13.49 -0.34 1.26
N TYR A 273 -14.59 0.39 1.54
CA TYR A 273 -14.58 1.87 1.60
C TYR A 273 -14.41 2.47 3.01
N GLN A 274 -14.37 1.64 4.06
CA GLN A 274 -14.45 2.10 5.44
C GLN A 274 -13.13 2.60 6.06
N ASP A 275 -11.99 2.35 5.40
CA ASP A 275 -10.67 2.85 5.78
C ASP A 275 -9.99 3.46 4.55
N VAL A 276 -9.06 4.41 4.75
CA VAL A 276 -8.27 5.02 3.66
C VAL A 276 -6.78 4.88 3.95
N ASN A 277 -6.07 4.23 3.03
CA ASN A 277 -4.62 4.02 3.03
C ASN A 277 -4.17 3.63 1.61
N TRP A 278 -2.89 3.28 1.43
CA TRP A 278 -2.33 2.86 0.15
C TRP A 278 -2.97 1.61 -0.49
N ASP A 279 -3.76 0.85 0.27
CA ASP A 279 -4.47 -0.39 -0.12
C ASP A 279 -5.98 -0.16 -0.32
N ARG A 280 -6.51 1.02 0.06
CA ARG A 280 -7.96 1.31 0.09
C ARG A 280 -8.24 2.75 -0.25
N MET A 281 -8.72 2.98 -1.46
CA MET A 281 -9.01 4.32 -2.00
C MET A 281 -10.50 4.57 -2.29
N ALA A 282 -11.35 3.54 -2.15
CA ALA A 282 -12.82 3.66 -2.33
C ALA A 282 -13.46 4.75 -1.46
N GLY A 283 -12.98 4.92 -0.21
CA GLY A 283 -13.47 5.97 0.69
C GLY A 283 -13.24 7.39 0.14
N MET A 284 -12.09 7.62 -0.51
CA MET A 284 -11.76 8.89 -1.16
C MET A 284 -12.39 9.02 -2.55
N ALA A 285 -12.57 7.92 -3.29
CA ALA A 285 -13.38 7.91 -4.51
C ALA A 285 -14.82 8.37 -4.25
N ALA A 286 -15.46 7.88 -3.17
CA ALA A 286 -16.79 8.35 -2.76
C ALA A 286 -16.83 9.86 -2.49
N VAL A 287 -15.84 10.39 -1.77
CA VAL A 287 -15.69 11.84 -1.53
C VAL A 287 -15.58 12.61 -2.84
N LEU A 288 -14.66 12.22 -3.72
CA LEU A 288 -14.40 12.93 -4.97
C LEU A 288 -15.57 12.88 -5.95
N LEU A 289 -16.26 11.74 -6.05
CA LEU A 289 -17.46 11.57 -6.88
C LEU A 289 -18.66 12.37 -6.36
N ARG A 290 -18.83 12.43 -5.03
CA ARG A 290 -19.80 13.35 -4.39
C ARG A 290 -19.43 14.79 -4.68
N ASP A 291 -18.17 15.18 -4.48
CA ASP A 291 -17.71 16.56 -4.61
C ASP A 291 -17.99 17.16 -6.00
N VAL A 292 -17.87 16.36 -7.06
CA VAL A 292 -18.19 16.75 -8.45
C VAL A 292 -19.62 16.38 -8.89
N ALA A 293 -20.43 15.81 -8.00
CA ALA A 293 -21.80 15.34 -8.26
C ALA A 293 -21.92 14.40 -9.48
N ALA A 294 -21.07 13.37 -9.53
CA ALA A 294 -21.09 12.37 -10.60
C ALA A 294 -22.37 11.50 -10.57
N GLY A 295 -22.98 11.27 -11.73
CA GLY A 295 -24.13 10.38 -11.88
C GLY A 295 -25.48 10.98 -11.48
N THR A 296 -26.40 10.13 -11.01
CA THR A 296 -27.75 10.51 -10.58
C THR A 296 -27.78 10.87 -9.09
N ALA A 297 -28.85 11.54 -8.63
CA ALA A 297 -29.09 11.77 -7.20
C ALA A 297 -29.05 10.47 -6.36
N THR A 298 -29.47 9.34 -6.93
CA THR A 298 -29.35 8.01 -6.31
C THR A 298 -27.90 7.56 -6.18
N ASP A 299 -27.09 7.72 -7.23
CA ASP A 299 -25.65 7.41 -7.16
C ASP A 299 -24.97 8.26 -6.07
N VAL A 300 -25.27 9.57 -6.04
CA VAL A 300 -24.71 10.50 -5.03
C VAL A 300 -25.16 10.16 -3.60
N ALA A 301 -26.40 9.69 -3.41
CA ALA A 301 -26.85 9.17 -2.12
C ALA A 301 -26.03 7.95 -1.64
N THR A 302 -25.52 7.11 -2.55
CA THR A 302 -24.64 6.00 -2.16
C THR A 302 -23.25 6.47 -1.71
N TYR A 303 -22.68 7.52 -2.33
CA TYR A 303 -21.43 8.14 -1.85
C TYR A 303 -21.61 8.69 -0.43
N ASN A 304 -22.69 9.44 -0.19
CA ASN A 304 -23.03 10.00 1.12
C ASN A 304 -23.22 8.90 2.18
N THR A 305 -23.81 7.77 1.79
CA THR A 305 -23.98 6.59 2.66
C THR A 305 -22.63 5.98 3.04
N ALA A 306 -21.74 5.79 2.07
CA ALA A 306 -20.40 5.25 2.31
C ALA A 306 -19.55 6.17 3.20
N ILE A 307 -19.51 7.47 2.89
CA ILE A 307 -18.84 8.50 3.71
C ILE A 307 -19.42 8.49 5.13
N SER A 308 -20.74 8.42 5.31
CA SER A 308 -21.36 8.40 6.63
C SER A 308 -21.07 7.11 7.40
N ASN A 309 -20.97 5.97 6.73
CA ASN A 309 -20.59 4.69 7.33
C ASN A 309 -19.11 4.64 7.72
N MET A 310 -18.22 5.28 6.94
CA MET A 310 -16.82 5.47 7.32
C MET A 310 -16.71 6.41 8.52
N MET A 311 -17.43 7.54 8.55
CA MET A 311 -17.44 8.45 9.70
C MET A 311 -17.95 7.75 10.97
N LYS A 312 -18.98 6.90 10.90
CA LYS A 312 -19.44 6.09 12.04
C LYS A 312 -18.39 5.09 12.57
N ARG A 313 -17.48 4.60 11.71
CA ARG A 313 -16.39 3.67 12.09
C ARG A 313 -15.22 4.37 12.76
N TRP A 314 -14.95 5.63 12.42
CA TRP A 314 -13.82 6.39 12.92
C TRP A 314 -14.18 7.33 14.08
N MET A 315 -15.35 7.97 14.01
CA MET A 315 -15.93 8.82 15.06
C MET A 315 -16.74 7.97 16.05
N ILE A 316 -16.10 6.93 16.59
CA ILE A 316 -16.68 6.01 17.58
C ILE A 316 -17.03 6.73 18.91
N PRO A 317 -17.87 6.14 19.77
CA PRO A 317 -18.07 6.64 21.14
C PRO A 317 -16.75 6.67 21.92
N ALA A 318 -16.52 7.73 22.70
CA ALA A 318 -15.30 7.88 23.51
C ALA A 318 -15.11 6.77 24.58
N THR A 319 -16.15 5.99 24.86
CA THR A 319 -16.12 4.82 25.74
C THR A 319 -15.58 3.54 25.07
N GLN A 320 -15.31 3.54 23.76
CA GLN A 320 -14.84 2.38 23.02
C GLN A 320 -13.31 2.20 23.17
N THR A 321 -12.92 1.42 24.17
CA THR A 321 -11.53 1.09 24.50
C THR A 321 -10.91 0.07 23.53
N CYS A 322 -9.57 0.05 23.46
CA CYS A 322 -8.84 -0.81 22.53
C CYS A 322 -8.79 -2.29 22.95
N ILE A 323 -9.61 -3.11 22.31
CA ILE A 323 -9.62 -4.58 22.43
C ILE A 323 -8.59 -5.17 21.45
N SER A 324 -7.71 -6.05 21.94
CA SER A 324 -6.71 -6.73 21.10
C SER A 324 -7.38 -7.66 20.09
N GLY A 325 -7.04 -7.51 18.79
CA GLY A 325 -7.66 -8.29 17.71
C GLY A 325 -8.98 -7.71 17.17
N SER A 326 -9.41 -6.52 17.63
CA SER A 326 -10.53 -5.80 17.03
C SER A 326 -10.23 -5.38 15.59
N ALA A 327 -11.17 -5.66 14.67
CA ALA A 327 -11.17 -5.12 13.30
C ALA A 327 -11.82 -3.72 13.18
N LEU A 328 -12.29 -3.16 14.31
CA LEU A 328 -12.82 -1.80 14.44
C LEU A 328 -11.79 -0.90 15.13
N PRO A 329 -11.69 0.40 14.76
CA PRO A 329 -10.93 1.39 15.51
C PRO A 329 -11.36 1.50 16.98
N CYS A 330 -10.48 2.07 17.79
CA CYS A 330 -10.65 2.32 19.22
C CYS A 330 -9.94 3.63 19.61
N TYR A 331 -10.21 4.18 20.79
CA TYR A 331 -9.39 5.27 21.32
C TYR A 331 -8.28 4.74 22.24
N THR A 332 -7.07 5.29 22.06
CA THR A 332 -6.04 5.23 23.11
C THR A 332 -6.48 6.04 24.34
N PRO A 333 -5.95 5.77 25.54
CA PRO A 333 -6.17 6.62 26.72
C PRO A 333 -5.95 8.13 26.50
N GLY A 334 -5.04 8.52 25.60
CA GLY A 334 -4.77 9.89 25.19
C GLY A 334 -5.64 10.46 24.07
N GLY A 335 -6.54 9.68 23.47
CA GLY A 335 -7.54 10.16 22.50
C GLY A 335 -7.20 9.99 21.01
N LEU A 336 -6.16 9.22 20.66
CA LEU A 336 -5.89 8.85 19.26
C LEU A 336 -6.84 7.73 18.80
N ALA A 337 -7.47 7.91 17.64
CA ALA A 337 -8.28 6.91 16.96
C ALA A 337 -7.37 5.83 16.34
N TYR A 338 -7.04 4.83 17.14
CA TYR A 338 -6.14 3.74 16.80
C TYR A 338 -6.86 2.65 15.98
N ARG A 339 -6.23 2.19 14.90
CA ARG A 339 -6.70 1.05 14.07
C ARG A 339 -5.68 -0.09 14.06
N ASP A 340 -4.44 0.24 13.73
CA ASP A 340 -3.33 -0.69 13.56
C ASP A 340 -2.08 -0.11 14.23
N GLY A 341 -1.09 -0.95 14.56
CA GLY A 341 0.20 -0.50 15.06
C GLY A 341 1.07 0.08 13.94
N TRP A 342 0.92 -0.43 12.71
CA TRP A 342 1.64 0.07 11.54
C TRP A 342 1.01 1.37 11.05
N GLY A 343 1.67 2.49 11.31
CA GLY A 343 1.17 3.81 10.92
C GLY A 343 -0.16 4.15 11.62
N SER A 344 -0.23 4.02 12.95
CA SER A 344 -1.38 4.43 13.75
C SER A 344 -1.74 5.90 13.50
N ASN A 345 -0.73 6.78 13.44
CA ASN A 345 -0.88 8.19 13.05
C ASN A 345 -1.36 8.36 11.61
N ARG A 346 -0.75 7.65 10.65
CA ARG A 346 -1.14 7.66 9.21
C ARG A 346 -2.63 7.35 9.04
N HIS A 347 -3.11 6.34 9.75
CA HIS A 347 -4.50 5.92 9.69
C HIS A 347 -5.47 6.98 10.24
N ALA A 348 -5.20 7.51 11.44
CA ALA A 348 -5.99 8.60 11.99
C ALA A 348 -5.93 9.88 11.12
N ALA A 349 -4.79 10.16 10.49
CA ALA A 349 -4.61 11.35 9.64
C ALA A 349 -5.37 11.25 8.31
N ASN A 350 -5.39 10.06 7.69
CA ASN A 350 -6.20 9.80 6.49
C ASN A 350 -7.70 9.89 6.82
N ALA A 351 -8.14 9.34 7.95
CA ALA A 351 -9.52 9.47 8.40
C ALA A 351 -9.89 10.93 8.74
N ALA A 352 -8.98 11.70 9.34
CA ALA A 352 -9.15 13.14 9.59
C ALA A 352 -9.29 13.94 8.29
N LEU A 353 -8.47 13.67 7.27
CA LEU A 353 -8.62 14.25 5.93
C LEU A 353 -10.02 13.97 5.36
N VAL A 354 -10.50 12.73 5.43
CA VAL A 354 -11.83 12.37 4.93
C VAL A 354 -12.94 13.06 5.73
N ALA A 355 -12.80 13.19 7.05
CA ALA A 355 -13.77 13.92 7.88
C ALA A 355 -13.86 15.41 7.49
N LEU A 356 -12.71 16.06 7.28
CA LEU A 356 -12.63 17.46 6.84
C LEU A 356 -13.20 17.65 5.43
N ALA A 357 -12.88 16.73 4.49
CA ALA A 357 -13.47 16.71 3.16
C ALA A 357 -15.00 16.45 3.20
N ALA A 358 -15.46 15.58 4.09
CA ALA A 358 -16.87 15.26 4.30
C ALA A 358 -17.66 16.37 5.02
N ALA A 359 -16.99 17.34 5.64
CA ALA A 359 -17.59 18.47 6.37
C ALA A 359 -17.75 19.75 5.56
N ARG A 360 -17.15 19.83 4.36
CA ARG A 360 -17.24 21.03 3.51
C ARG A 360 -18.69 21.28 3.06
N GLY A 361 -19.15 22.53 3.16
CA GLY A 361 -20.51 22.93 2.77
C GLY A 361 -20.72 23.23 1.28
N ASP A 362 -19.68 23.08 0.46
CA ASP A 362 -19.65 23.28 -0.99
C ASP A 362 -19.69 21.95 -1.79
N ALA A 363 -19.70 20.82 -1.11
CA ALA A 363 -19.54 19.51 -1.72
C ALA A 363 -20.85 18.98 -2.32
N GLY A 364 -20.86 18.73 -3.64
CA GLY A 364 -21.89 17.93 -4.30
C GLY A 364 -23.24 18.62 -4.50
N ALA A 365 -23.30 19.57 -5.44
CA ALA A 365 -24.54 20.07 -6.07
C ALA A 365 -25.69 20.46 -5.11
N GLY A 366 -25.38 21.01 -3.95
CA GLY A 366 -26.38 21.51 -2.99
C GLY A 366 -26.82 20.51 -1.91
N LEU A 367 -26.07 19.42 -1.69
CA LEU A 367 -26.30 18.51 -0.57
C LEU A 367 -25.93 19.16 0.77
N GLU A 368 -26.94 19.69 1.47
CA GLU A 368 -26.75 20.27 2.80
C GLU A 368 -26.37 19.20 3.84
N VAL A 369 -25.07 19.11 4.16
CA VAL A 369 -24.62 18.45 5.38
C VAL A 369 -24.94 19.37 6.55
N ALA A 370 -25.85 18.95 7.44
CA ALA A 370 -26.29 19.75 8.59
C ALA A 370 -25.10 20.30 9.41
N TYR A 371 -25.17 21.58 9.81
CA TYR A 371 -24.06 22.31 10.44
C TYR A 371 -23.43 21.56 11.63
N SER A 372 -24.23 20.97 12.50
CA SER A 372 -23.76 20.17 13.64
C SER A 372 -22.90 18.97 13.21
N THR A 373 -23.27 18.27 12.13
CA THR A 373 -22.47 17.18 11.55
C THR A 373 -21.12 17.68 11.00
N ARG A 374 -21.09 18.89 10.43
CA ARG A 374 -19.87 19.51 9.90
C ARG A 374 -18.92 19.91 11.02
N VAL A 375 -19.43 20.62 12.04
CA VAL A 375 -18.67 20.96 13.26
C VAL A 375 -18.12 19.70 13.92
N ASN A 376 -18.94 18.67 14.13
CA ASN A 376 -18.51 17.42 14.75
C ASN A 376 -17.36 16.75 13.98
N ARG A 377 -17.44 16.68 12.64
CA ARG A 377 -16.37 16.15 11.78
C ARG A 377 -15.10 17.00 11.86
N ASN A 378 -15.22 18.32 11.77
CA ASN A 378 -14.08 19.25 11.83
C ASN A 378 -13.36 19.21 13.18
N CYS A 379 -14.11 19.20 14.29
CA CYS A 379 -13.55 19.16 15.63
C CYS A 379 -12.95 17.79 16.00
N TRP A 380 -13.54 16.69 15.53
CA TRP A 380 -12.93 15.36 15.64
C TRP A 380 -11.63 15.27 14.82
N ALA A 381 -11.65 15.69 13.56
CA ALA A 381 -10.46 15.68 12.71
C ALA A 381 -9.34 16.55 13.30
N ARG A 382 -9.70 17.70 13.90
CA ARG A 382 -8.76 18.53 14.65
C ARG A 382 -8.16 17.78 15.84
N SER A 383 -8.94 17.09 16.67
CA SER A 383 -8.37 16.41 17.84
C SER A 383 -7.32 15.36 17.46
N GLN A 384 -7.51 14.67 16.33
CA GLN A 384 -6.54 13.71 15.81
C GLN A 384 -5.24 14.38 15.34
N ILE A 385 -5.34 15.50 14.61
CA ILE A 385 -4.17 16.23 14.13
C ILE A 385 -3.45 16.94 15.30
N ASP A 386 -4.19 17.53 16.24
CA ASP A 386 -3.63 18.15 17.45
C ASP A 386 -2.91 17.11 18.32
N TYR A 387 -3.44 15.88 18.47
CA TYR A 387 -2.75 14.77 19.13
C TYR A 387 -1.38 14.50 18.48
N MET A 388 -1.32 14.42 17.15
CA MET A 388 -0.07 14.21 16.40
C MET A 388 0.91 15.38 16.54
N LEU A 389 0.40 16.60 16.64
CA LEU A 389 1.20 17.81 16.80
C LEU A 389 1.78 17.93 18.22
N GLY A 390 1.10 17.40 19.24
CA GLY A 390 1.63 17.29 20.61
C GLY A 390 0.59 17.33 21.74
N SER A 391 -0.68 17.62 21.42
CA SER A 391 -1.79 17.77 22.38
C SER A 391 -2.27 16.42 22.93
N ASN A 392 -1.41 15.73 23.65
CA ASN A 392 -1.64 14.43 24.28
C ASN A 392 -1.02 14.39 25.69
N PRO A 393 -1.37 13.42 26.56
CA PRO A 393 -0.91 13.37 27.95
C PRO A 393 0.61 13.31 28.17
N GLN A 394 1.40 13.05 27.12
CA GLN A 394 2.86 12.94 27.19
C GLN A 394 3.60 14.17 26.62
N SER A 395 2.87 15.17 26.10
CA SER A 395 3.42 16.30 25.33
C SER A 395 4.34 15.85 24.19
N GLN A 396 4.03 14.70 23.57
CA GLN A 396 4.84 14.07 22.54
C GLN A 396 4.31 14.47 21.16
N SER A 397 5.00 15.34 20.44
CA SER A 397 4.77 15.45 19.00
C SER A 397 5.23 14.17 18.31
N TYR A 398 4.53 13.77 17.26
CA TYR A 398 4.93 12.66 16.38
C TYR A 398 5.49 13.16 15.05
N VAL A 399 5.80 14.45 14.95
CA VAL A 399 6.27 15.13 13.75
C VAL A 399 7.73 15.53 13.92
N VAL A 400 8.62 14.94 13.12
CA VAL A 400 10.09 15.11 13.26
C VAL A 400 10.46 16.59 13.19
N GLY A 401 11.14 17.07 14.24
CA GLY A 401 11.62 18.44 14.35
C GLY A 401 10.54 19.51 14.58
N TYR A 402 9.31 19.14 14.95
CA TYR A 402 8.26 20.07 15.38
C TYR A 402 7.98 19.90 16.89
N LYS A 403 8.16 20.96 17.67
CA LYS A 403 7.92 21.00 19.12
C LYS A 403 7.07 22.25 19.42
N PRO A 404 5.76 22.13 19.73
CA PRO A 404 4.87 23.28 19.98
C PRO A 404 5.38 24.26 21.04
N THR A 405 6.01 23.75 22.09
CA THR A 405 6.70 24.50 23.14
C THR A 405 8.04 23.82 23.45
N SER A 406 8.90 24.47 24.24
CA SER A 406 10.17 23.89 24.72
C SER A 406 9.99 22.63 25.60
N SER A 407 8.81 22.42 26.20
CA SER A 407 8.49 21.22 26.98
C SER A 407 8.02 20.03 26.13
N HIS A 408 7.69 20.24 24.85
CA HIS A 408 7.25 19.16 23.97
C HIS A 408 8.43 18.33 23.45
N LYS A 409 8.22 17.02 23.38
CA LYS A 409 9.10 16.08 22.68
C LYS A 409 8.73 16.02 21.20
N ALA A 410 9.66 15.55 20.37
CA ALA A 410 9.44 15.17 18.97
C ALA A 410 10.31 13.95 18.67
N PRO A 411 10.07 13.20 17.58
CA PRO A 411 10.94 12.09 17.18
C PRO A 411 12.28 12.65 16.69
N GLU A 412 13.38 12.09 17.18
CA GLU A 412 14.74 12.46 16.81
C GLU A 412 15.50 11.28 16.18
N LYS A 413 14.95 10.05 16.25
CA LYS A 413 15.51 8.81 15.69
C LYS A 413 14.55 8.07 14.73
N PRO A 414 13.94 8.73 13.73
CA PRO A 414 13.12 8.04 12.74
C PRO A 414 13.93 6.96 12.00
N HIS A 415 13.28 5.82 11.71
CA HIS A 415 13.86 4.71 10.94
C HIS A 415 14.03 5.13 9.47
N HIS A 416 15.13 5.81 9.18
CA HIS A 416 15.35 6.42 7.87
C HIS A 416 16.84 6.57 7.55
N ARG A 417 17.33 5.78 6.58
CA ARG A 417 18.74 5.61 6.22
C ARG A 417 19.47 6.94 6.03
N SER A 418 19.05 7.71 5.02
CA SER A 418 19.78 8.91 4.58
C SER A 418 19.87 10.03 5.64
N SER A 419 18.93 10.07 6.60
CA SER A 419 18.94 11.07 7.69
C SER A 419 19.71 10.60 8.93
N SER A 420 19.88 9.28 9.11
CA SER A 420 20.78 8.71 10.13
C SER A 420 22.26 8.95 9.84
N CYS A 421 22.59 9.33 8.60
CA CYS A 421 23.92 9.77 8.20
C CYS A 421 24.24 11.21 8.69
N ASP A 422 25.53 11.49 8.85
CA ASP A 422 26.10 12.83 9.07
C ASP A 422 25.62 13.84 8.01
N ALA A 423 25.74 15.14 8.24
CA ALA A 423 25.62 16.12 7.15
C ALA A 423 26.82 16.07 6.19
N SER A 424 28.02 15.76 6.70
CA SER A 424 29.27 15.69 5.93
C SER A 424 29.38 14.40 5.12
N TYR A 425 29.55 14.54 3.79
CA TYR A 425 29.74 13.40 2.89
C TYR A 425 31.11 12.73 3.04
N ALA A 426 32.06 13.39 3.70
CA ALA A 426 33.34 12.79 4.06
C ALA A 426 33.24 11.78 5.22
N THR A 427 32.21 11.87 6.07
CA THR A 427 31.93 10.88 7.11
C THR A 427 31.27 9.65 6.46
N PRO A 428 31.86 8.44 6.55
CA PRO A 428 31.25 7.23 6.00
C PRO A 428 29.94 6.90 6.70
N CYS A 429 28.89 6.59 5.93
CA CYS A 429 27.61 6.12 6.46
C CYS A 429 27.44 4.63 6.12
N ASN A 430 27.32 3.80 7.15
CA ASN A 430 27.13 2.36 7.06
C ASN A 430 26.17 1.88 8.18
N TRP A 431 26.03 0.57 8.39
CA TRP A 431 25.19 -0.03 9.43
C TRP A 431 25.37 0.53 10.85
N ALA A 432 26.55 1.07 11.22
CA ALA A 432 26.74 1.74 12.51
C ALA A 432 25.85 2.99 12.69
N ALA A 433 25.34 3.60 11.61
CA ALA A 433 24.37 4.69 11.67
C ALA A 433 22.96 4.21 12.09
N LEU A 434 22.61 2.95 11.86
CA LEU A 434 21.38 2.36 12.41
C LEU A 434 21.47 2.28 13.95
N ASP A 435 22.60 1.79 14.46
CA ASP A 435 22.85 1.53 15.88
C ASP A 435 23.35 2.74 16.70
N ASN A 436 23.58 3.90 16.06
CA ASN A 436 24.05 5.09 16.76
C ASN A 436 23.04 5.53 17.86
N ALA A 437 23.48 5.56 19.11
CA ALA A 437 22.63 5.91 20.25
C ALA A 437 22.08 7.35 20.21
N GLY A 438 22.73 8.26 19.47
CA GLY A 438 22.30 9.64 19.30
C GLY A 438 21.07 9.83 18.38
N PRO A 439 20.60 11.08 18.23
CA PRO A 439 19.59 11.44 17.23
C PRO A 439 20.12 11.23 15.80
N ASN A 440 19.24 11.22 14.81
CA ASN A 440 19.61 11.28 13.40
C ASN A 440 20.33 12.63 13.15
N PRO A 441 21.58 12.65 12.66
CA PRO A 441 22.35 13.90 12.52
C PRO A 441 21.68 14.91 11.57
N SER A 442 20.93 14.43 10.58
CA SER A 442 20.13 15.26 9.70
C SER A 442 18.64 15.24 10.14
N VAL A 443 18.11 16.38 10.57
CA VAL A 443 16.70 16.45 11.00
C VAL A 443 15.75 16.33 9.80
N LEU A 444 14.98 15.23 9.74
CA LEU A 444 13.99 14.92 8.69
C LEU A 444 12.69 15.75 8.86
N ARG A 445 12.84 17.08 8.85
CA ARG A 445 11.82 18.05 9.28
C ARG A 445 10.45 17.83 8.63
N GLY A 446 9.46 17.49 9.45
CA GLY A 446 8.05 17.39 9.05
C GLY A 446 7.56 16.00 8.67
N ALA A 447 8.40 14.96 8.73
CA ALA A 447 7.94 13.57 8.63
C ALA A 447 7.06 13.20 9.83
N LEU A 448 5.94 12.52 9.59
CA LEU A 448 5.06 11.95 10.60
C LEU A 448 5.50 10.52 10.87
N VAL A 449 5.90 10.20 12.10
CA VAL A 449 6.29 8.82 12.44
C VAL A 449 5.07 7.93 12.63
N GLY A 450 5.25 6.62 12.44
CA GLY A 450 4.21 5.59 12.55
C GLY A 450 3.27 5.77 13.73
N GLY A 451 3.84 6.02 14.92
CA GLY A 451 3.11 6.54 16.08
C GLY A 451 3.19 5.67 17.33
N PRO A 452 2.32 5.93 18.32
CA PRO A 452 2.23 5.10 19.52
C PRO A 452 1.49 3.79 19.23
N ASP A 453 1.60 2.84 20.17
CA ASP A 453 0.63 1.74 20.24
C ASP A 453 -0.70 2.17 20.90
N ARG A 454 -1.62 1.21 21.01
CA ARG A 454 -2.98 1.39 21.55
C ARG A 454 -3.07 1.87 23.01
N TYR A 455 -1.95 1.96 23.72
CA TYR A 455 -1.87 2.47 25.10
C TYR A 455 -1.10 3.80 25.19
N ASP A 456 -0.98 4.53 24.07
CA ASP A 456 -0.15 5.73 23.90
C ASP A 456 1.36 5.48 24.07
N VAL A 457 1.82 4.23 24.23
CA VAL A 457 3.24 3.97 24.49
C VAL A 457 4.05 4.16 23.21
N TYR A 458 5.01 5.07 23.26
CA TYR A 458 5.93 5.41 22.18
C TYR A 458 7.36 5.52 22.72
N ALA A 459 8.33 5.08 21.91
CA ALA A 459 9.75 5.20 22.19
C ALA A 459 10.49 5.64 20.93
N ASP A 460 11.28 6.71 21.02
CA ASP A 460 12.09 7.23 19.91
C ASP A 460 13.31 6.33 19.66
N ASN A 461 13.17 5.38 18.75
CA ASN A 461 14.11 4.30 18.52
C ASN A 461 14.21 3.95 17.03
N ARG A 462 15.40 4.14 16.44
CA ARG A 462 15.68 3.86 15.03
C ARG A 462 15.50 2.40 14.61
N ARG A 463 15.54 1.45 15.55
CA ARG A 463 15.25 0.03 15.27
C ARG A 463 13.77 -0.35 15.41
N ASP A 464 12.93 0.51 16.00
CA ASP A 464 11.48 0.31 16.04
C ASP A 464 10.86 0.88 14.76
N TYR A 465 10.94 0.06 13.69
CA TYR A 465 10.35 0.34 12.39
C TYR A 465 8.82 0.25 12.38
N VAL A 466 8.14 0.02 13.51
CA VAL A 466 6.67 0.10 13.58
C VAL A 466 6.26 1.50 14.02
N LYS A 467 6.91 2.01 15.08
CA LYS A 467 6.58 3.30 15.70
C LYS A 467 7.35 4.48 15.12
N ASN A 468 8.56 4.25 14.59
CA ASN A 468 9.48 5.28 14.09
C ASN A 468 9.70 5.24 12.56
N GLU A 469 9.01 4.34 11.85
CA GLU A 469 8.92 4.40 10.39
C GLU A 469 8.27 5.72 9.93
N VAL A 470 8.68 6.17 8.74
CA VAL A 470 8.23 7.39 8.06
C VAL A 470 8.10 7.05 6.58
N ALA A 471 6.95 7.32 5.96
CA ALA A 471 6.67 6.97 4.57
C ALA A 471 5.91 8.07 3.83
N VAL A 472 5.99 8.07 2.49
CA VAL A 472 5.30 9.05 1.64
C VAL A 472 3.79 9.09 1.89
N ASP A 473 3.16 7.94 2.17
CA ASP A 473 1.72 7.87 2.45
C ASP A 473 1.36 8.32 3.86
N PHE A 474 2.25 8.11 4.86
CA PHE A 474 2.04 8.58 6.25
C PHE A 474 1.81 10.08 6.29
N ASN A 475 2.59 10.84 5.52
CA ASN A 475 2.45 12.28 5.42
C ASN A 475 1.29 12.73 4.52
N ALA A 476 0.69 11.88 3.69
CA ALA A 476 -0.17 12.32 2.59
C ALA A 476 -1.51 12.89 3.09
N GLY A 477 -2.30 12.07 3.81
CA GLY A 477 -3.55 12.53 4.41
C GLY A 477 -3.36 13.64 5.43
N TYR A 478 -2.31 13.51 6.27
CA TYR A 478 -1.87 14.52 7.23
C TYR A 478 -1.65 15.90 6.59
N THR A 479 -1.02 15.95 5.42
CA THR A 479 -0.76 17.23 4.72
C THR A 479 -2.04 17.89 4.19
N GLY A 480 -3.01 17.09 3.73
CA GLY A 480 -4.33 17.61 3.35
C GLY A 480 -5.11 18.11 4.56
N ALA A 481 -5.14 17.34 5.65
CA ALA A 481 -5.82 17.70 6.89
C ALA A 481 -5.27 19.00 7.53
N LEU A 482 -3.95 19.18 7.55
CA LEU A 482 -3.31 20.44 7.99
C LEU A 482 -3.81 21.66 7.20
N ALA A 483 -3.95 21.54 5.88
CA ALA A 483 -4.40 22.66 5.05
C ALA A 483 -5.88 22.99 5.25
N ALA A 484 -6.72 21.96 5.42
CA ALA A 484 -8.13 22.13 5.75
C ALA A 484 -8.31 22.83 7.11
N LEU A 485 -7.57 22.38 8.14
CA LEU A 485 -7.61 22.97 9.47
C LEU A 485 -7.07 24.40 9.49
N ALA A 486 -6.01 24.72 8.73
CA ALA A 486 -5.54 26.10 8.58
C ALA A 486 -6.56 27.02 7.89
N GLY A 487 -7.35 26.50 6.94
CA GLY A 487 -8.47 27.22 6.33
C GLY A 487 -9.61 27.48 7.33
N LEU A 488 -9.96 26.47 8.12
CA LEU A 488 -10.98 26.59 9.17
C LEU A 488 -10.55 27.53 10.29
N ASP A 489 -9.30 27.48 10.74
CA ASP A 489 -8.74 28.36 11.78
C ASP A 489 -8.83 29.84 11.38
N ALA A 490 -8.50 30.15 10.12
CA ALA A 490 -8.66 31.48 9.54
C ALA A 490 -10.14 31.92 9.45
N ALA A 491 -11.06 31.00 9.13
CA ALA A 491 -12.50 31.28 9.07
C ALA A 491 -13.11 31.51 10.47
N ILE A 492 -12.77 30.65 11.44
CA ILE A 492 -13.12 30.76 12.86
C ILE A 492 -12.65 32.11 13.42
N THR A 493 -11.37 32.44 13.21
CA THR A 493 -10.78 33.71 13.66
C THR A 493 -11.45 34.91 13.00
N LYS A 494 -11.72 34.86 11.68
CA LYS A 494 -12.42 35.94 10.95
C LYS A 494 -13.86 36.16 11.44
N ALA A 495 -14.53 35.12 11.93
CA ALA A 495 -15.87 35.21 12.52
C ALA A 495 -15.86 35.75 13.97
N GLY A 496 -14.70 36.04 14.56
CA GLY A 496 -14.57 36.39 15.98
C GLY A 496 -14.77 35.19 16.92
N CYS A 497 -14.84 33.97 16.38
CA CYS A 497 -14.98 32.75 17.14
C CYS A 497 -13.62 32.24 17.64
N THR A 498 -13.64 31.41 18.69
CA THR A 498 -12.56 30.46 19.01
C THR A 498 -12.96 29.06 18.58
N TRP A 499 -11.98 28.15 18.44
CA TRP A 499 -12.27 26.72 18.27
C TRP A 499 -13.14 26.14 19.38
N THR A 500 -12.97 26.58 20.63
CA THR A 500 -13.81 26.14 21.75
C THR A 500 -15.28 26.49 21.50
N THR A 501 -15.55 27.75 21.16
CA THR A 501 -16.91 28.22 20.85
C THR A 501 -17.49 27.65 19.54
N TYR A 502 -16.63 27.29 18.58
CA TYR A 502 -17.04 26.61 17.35
C TYR A 502 -17.46 25.16 17.65
N CYS A 503 -16.62 24.40 18.36
CA CYS A 503 -16.89 23.00 18.71
C CYS A 503 -18.03 22.83 19.73
N SER A 504 -18.29 23.83 20.58
CA SER A 504 -19.51 23.88 21.42
C SER A 504 -20.75 24.38 20.67
N MET A 505 -20.64 24.67 19.36
CA MET A 505 -21.68 25.26 18.50
C MET A 505 -22.26 26.60 19.04
N SER A 506 -21.53 27.28 19.92
CA SER A 506 -21.92 28.55 20.54
C SER A 506 -21.53 29.77 19.70
N CYS A 507 -20.73 29.57 18.65
CA CYS A 507 -20.37 30.60 17.67
C CYS A 507 -20.49 30.00 16.27
N THR A 508 -21.38 30.57 15.44
CA THR A 508 -21.67 30.07 14.10
C THR A 508 -20.66 30.60 13.11
N VAL A 509 -19.79 29.73 12.59
CA VAL A 509 -18.92 30.05 11.46
C VAL A 509 -19.65 29.67 10.19
N VAL A 510 -19.99 30.66 9.37
CA VAL A 510 -20.31 30.40 7.97
C VAL A 510 -18.98 30.01 7.31
N ASP A 511 -18.68 28.71 7.25
CA ASP A 511 -17.49 28.25 6.54
C ASP A 511 -17.55 28.86 5.13
N ALA A 512 -16.50 29.60 4.76
CA ALA A 512 -16.21 29.74 3.35
C ALA A 512 -15.91 28.33 2.83
N GLY A 513 -16.86 27.76 2.10
CA GLY A 513 -16.56 26.66 1.18
C GLY A 513 -15.36 27.04 0.32
N ALA A 514 -14.62 26.06 -0.18
CA ALA A 514 -13.44 26.30 -0.99
C ALA A 514 -13.83 27.23 -2.14
N VAL A 515 -13.36 28.48 -2.06
CA VAL A 515 -13.78 29.55 -2.99
C VAL A 515 -13.63 29.00 -4.39
N PRO A 516 -14.72 28.91 -5.19
CA PRO A 516 -14.73 28.11 -6.42
C PRO A 516 -13.56 28.55 -7.28
N SER A 517 -12.56 27.66 -7.38
CA SER A 517 -11.20 28.08 -7.72
C SER A 517 -11.22 28.83 -9.03
N PRO A 518 -10.78 30.10 -9.03
CA PRO A 518 -11.30 31.12 -9.94
C PRO A 518 -11.20 30.64 -11.38
N SER A 519 -12.31 30.80 -12.10
CA SER A 519 -12.40 30.45 -13.52
C SER A 519 -11.13 30.93 -14.23
N PRO A 520 -10.47 30.08 -15.04
CA PRO A 520 -9.29 30.51 -15.78
C PRO A 520 -9.66 31.80 -16.52
N PRO A 521 -8.85 32.87 -16.42
CA PRO A 521 -9.24 34.18 -16.91
C PRO A 521 -9.68 34.05 -18.37
N SER A 522 -10.86 34.56 -18.70
CA SER A 522 -11.39 34.53 -20.06
C SER A 522 -10.27 34.93 -21.02
N PRO A 523 -9.99 34.13 -22.06
CA PRO A 523 -8.85 34.38 -22.92
C PRO A 523 -8.92 35.83 -23.41
N ALA A 524 -7.88 36.62 -23.11
CA ALA A 524 -7.83 38.02 -23.48
C ALA A 524 -8.17 38.12 -24.98
N PRO A 525 -9.12 38.99 -25.37
CA PRO A 525 -9.69 38.96 -26.71
C PRO A 525 -8.56 39.01 -27.72
N SER A 526 -8.47 37.97 -28.55
CA SER A 526 -7.35 37.77 -29.47
C SER A 526 -7.08 39.07 -30.25
N PRO A 527 -5.83 39.54 -30.34
CA PRO A 527 -5.52 40.72 -31.12
C PRO A 527 -6.05 40.50 -32.54
N VAL A 528 -6.88 41.45 -33.02
CA VAL A 528 -7.58 41.33 -34.29
C VAL A 528 -6.56 40.98 -35.38
N PRO A 529 -6.74 39.85 -36.11
CA PRO A 529 -5.79 39.46 -37.13
C PRO A 529 -5.58 40.59 -38.16
N PRO A 530 -4.34 40.97 -38.47
CA PRO A 530 -4.10 41.94 -39.54
C PRO A 530 -4.69 41.41 -40.85
N SER A 531 -5.35 42.29 -41.60
CA SER A 531 -6.15 41.92 -42.78
C SER A 531 -5.34 41.08 -43.77
N PRO A 532 -5.94 40.04 -44.38
CA PRO A 532 -5.21 39.09 -45.21
C PRO A 532 -4.56 39.79 -46.41
N LYS A 533 -3.24 39.62 -46.56
CA LYS A 533 -2.49 40.10 -47.72
C LYS A 533 -2.94 39.32 -48.97
N PRO A 534 -3.08 39.96 -50.15
CA PRO A 534 -3.54 39.29 -51.37
C PRO A 534 -2.67 38.08 -51.76
N PRO A 535 -3.27 37.00 -52.29
CA PRO A 535 -2.52 35.82 -52.74
C PRO A 535 -1.72 36.11 -54.02
N SER A 536 -0.51 35.56 -54.09
CA SER A 536 0.30 35.51 -55.31
C SER A 536 -0.15 34.37 -56.24
N PRO A 537 0.07 34.46 -57.57
CA PRO A 537 -0.60 33.59 -58.54
C PRO A 537 -0.10 32.14 -58.58
N VAL A 538 -1.00 31.23 -58.98
CA VAL A 538 -0.79 29.78 -59.08
C VAL A 538 -0.29 29.38 -60.48
N PRO A 539 0.77 28.56 -60.62
CA PRO A 539 1.20 28.01 -61.90
C PRO A 539 0.22 26.97 -62.49
N PRO A 540 0.11 26.83 -63.83
CA PRO A 540 -0.91 25.99 -64.46
C PRO A 540 -0.60 24.48 -64.46
N SER A 541 -1.65 23.65 -64.38
CA SER A 541 -1.57 22.18 -64.39
C SER A 541 -1.33 21.58 -65.79
N PRO A 542 -0.52 20.51 -65.91
CA PRO A 542 -0.44 19.71 -67.13
C PRO A 542 -1.70 18.86 -67.42
N LYS A 543 -1.88 18.46 -68.68
CA LYS A 543 -3.01 17.67 -69.22
C LYS A 543 -2.66 16.17 -69.36
N PRO A 544 -3.58 15.21 -69.12
CA PRO A 544 -3.25 13.78 -69.10
C PRO A 544 -3.24 13.08 -70.48
N PRO A 545 -2.49 11.96 -70.63
CA PRO A 545 -2.63 10.97 -71.72
C PRO A 545 -3.66 9.85 -71.44
N ALA A 546 -3.89 8.97 -72.42
CA ALA A 546 -4.92 7.91 -72.44
C ALA A 546 -4.33 6.46 -72.43
N PRO A 547 -5.12 5.37 -72.26
CA PRO A 547 -4.63 4.05 -71.82
C PRO A 547 -4.58 2.92 -72.88
N SER A 548 -3.82 1.85 -72.60
CA SER A 548 -3.86 0.45 -73.15
C SER A 548 -2.66 -0.37 -72.61
N PRO A 549 -2.53 -1.72 -72.80
CA PRO A 549 -3.48 -2.85 -72.71
C PRO A 549 -2.97 -3.97 -71.71
N PRO A 550 -3.61 -5.17 -71.55
CA PRO A 550 -3.35 -6.08 -70.40
C PRO A 550 -2.65 -7.45 -70.68
N SER A 551 -2.27 -8.15 -69.59
CA SER A 551 -1.83 -9.58 -69.47
C SER A 551 -0.40 -9.95 -69.97
N PRO A 552 0.20 -11.13 -69.63
CA PRO A 552 -0.36 -12.33 -68.95
C PRO A 552 0.45 -12.91 -67.75
N SER A 553 -0.01 -14.04 -67.20
CA SER A 553 0.58 -14.82 -66.07
C SER A 553 1.65 -15.85 -66.47
N PRO A 554 2.44 -16.38 -65.50
CA PRO A 554 3.14 -17.67 -65.62
C PRO A 554 2.67 -18.77 -64.63
N LYS A 555 3.08 -20.02 -64.87
CA LYS A 555 2.82 -21.26 -64.10
C LYS A 555 4.19 -21.91 -63.66
N PRO A 556 4.31 -23.15 -63.10
CA PRO A 556 5.35 -23.45 -62.09
C PRO A 556 6.29 -24.65 -62.43
N SER A 557 6.97 -25.19 -61.40
CA SER A 557 7.77 -26.45 -61.39
C SER A 557 9.20 -26.35 -61.98
N PRO A 558 10.15 -27.30 -61.72
CA PRO A 558 9.94 -28.73 -61.39
C PRO A 558 10.71 -29.33 -60.17
N THR A 559 10.34 -30.57 -59.83
CA THR A 559 11.00 -31.51 -58.89
C THR A 559 11.88 -32.53 -59.65
N PRO A 560 12.71 -33.37 -58.98
CA PRO A 560 12.25 -34.74 -58.69
C PRO A 560 12.75 -35.44 -57.39
N SER A 561 11.79 -36.10 -56.70
CA SER A 561 11.88 -37.44 -56.04
C SER A 561 12.85 -37.65 -54.83
N THR A 562 12.92 -38.76 -54.07
CA THR A 562 12.24 -40.10 -54.10
C THR A 562 11.61 -40.51 -52.73
N SER A 563 11.79 -41.77 -52.27
CA SER A 563 11.26 -42.47 -51.07
C SER A 563 11.95 -43.86 -50.96
N PRO A 564 11.65 -44.82 -50.02
CA PRO A 564 10.62 -44.95 -48.95
C PRO A 564 11.28 -45.17 -47.54
N LYS A 565 10.80 -45.86 -46.48
CA LYS A 565 9.63 -46.73 -46.15
C LYS A 565 9.38 -46.77 -44.61
N PRO A 566 8.13 -46.94 -44.10
CA PRO A 566 7.82 -46.99 -42.64
C PRO A 566 7.53 -48.40 -42.05
N SER A 567 7.41 -48.48 -40.71
CA SER A 567 6.88 -49.62 -39.91
C SER A 567 6.37 -49.13 -38.51
N PRO A 568 5.63 -49.92 -37.68
CA PRO A 568 4.46 -49.41 -36.94
C PRO A 568 4.45 -49.55 -35.39
N SER A 569 3.33 -49.14 -34.77
CA SER A 569 2.97 -49.23 -33.32
C SER A 569 2.04 -50.41 -33.00
N PRO A 570 2.18 -51.06 -31.83
CA PRO A 570 1.09 -51.16 -30.81
C PRO A 570 1.65 -51.16 -29.34
N SER A 571 0.95 -51.29 -28.19
CA SER A 571 -0.48 -51.43 -27.80
C SER A 571 -0.68 -51.03 -26.30
N PRO A 572 -1.91 -50.77 -25.79
CA PRO A 572 -2.17 -50.35 -24.39
C PRO A 572 -2.66 -51.48 -23.42
N SER A 573 -2.48 -51.30 -22.10
CA SER A 573 -3.05 -52.13 -21.00
C SER A 573 -2.69 -51.58 -19.60
N PRO A 574 -3.28 -52.05 -18.47
CA PRO A 574 -4.72 -52.19 -18.17
C PRO A 574 -5.05 -51.68 -16.74
N SER A 575 -6.18 -52.10 -16.14
CA SER A 575 -6.61 -51.78 -14.75
C SER A 575 -7.34 -53.02 -14.12
N PRO A 576 -7.83 -53.01 -12.87
CA PRO A 576 -7.08 -53.34 -11.64
C PRO A 576 -7.63 -54.57 -10.88
N SER A 577 -7.08 -54.92 -9.70
CA SER A 577 -7.66 -55.93 -8.77
C SER A 577 -7.20 -55.77 -7.30
N PRO A 578 -7.88 -56.38 -6.29
CA PRO A 578 -7.99 -55.78 -4.94
C PRO A 578 -7.61 -56.67 -3.72
N SER A 579 -7.48 -56.05 -2.53
CA SER A 579 -7.60 -56.66 -1.18
C SER A 579 -7.41 -55.58 -0.07
N PRO A 580 -7.78 -55.81 1.21
CA PRO A 580 -8.83 -56.68 1.79
C PRO A 580 -9.81 -55.90 2.72
N SER A 581 -10.66 -56.61 3.49
CA SER A 581 -11.67 -56.02 4.40
C SER A 581 -11.21 -55.89 5.88
N PRO A 582 -11.86 -55.06 6.74
CA PRO A 582 -11.30 -54.62 8.02
C PRO A 582 -11.82 -55.36 9.29
N SER A 583 -11.20 -55.03 10.43
CA SER A 583 -11.66 -55.35 11.81
C SER A 583 -12.20 -54.07 12.50
N PRO A 584 -12.97 -54.15 13.61
CA PRO A 584 -14.03 -53.17 13.90
C PRO A 584 -13.58 -51.82 14.49
N SER A 585 -14.26 -50.75 14.04
CA SER A 585 -14.13 -49.38 14.58
C SER A 585 -14.97 -49.17 15.85
N PRO A 586 -14.57 -48.24 16.75
CA PRO A 586 -15.45 -47.68 17.77
C PRO A 586 -16.66 -46.96 17.16
N VAL A 587 -17.75 -46.85 17.92
CA VAL A 587 -19.06 -46.36 17.46
C VAL A 587 -19.00 -44.90 17.01
N THR A 588 -19.38 -44.64 15.76
CA THR A 588 -19.48 -43.27 15.19
C THR A 588 -20.84 -42.65 15.47
N SER A 589 -20.86 -41.42 15.99
CA SER A 589 -22.06 -40.57 15.99
C SER A 589 -22.34 -40.10 14.55
N THR A 590 -23.55 -40.34 14.07
CA THR A 590 -23.90 -40.26 12.65
C THR A 590 -24.01 -38.82 12.13
N CYS A 591 -23.13 -38.47 11.20
CA CYS A 591 -23.10 -37.17 10.52
C CYS A 591 -24.19 -37.13 9.41
N SER A 592 -25.44 -36.80 9.78
CA SER A 592 -26.60 -36.81 8.87
C SER A 592 -26.46 -35.85 7.68
N SER A 593 -26.95 -36.25 6.50
CA SER A 593 -27.02 -35.36 5.32
C SER A 593 -28.03 -34.22 5.46
N SER A 594 -28.96 -34.30 6.42
CA SER A 594 -29.91 -33.22 6.74
C SER A 594 -29.31 -32.07 7.56
N ASP A 595 -28.05 -32.20 7.99
CA ASP A 595 -27.33 -31.16 8.72
C ASP A 595 -26.40 -30.35 7.79
N TRP A 596 -26.42 -29.03 7.93
CA TRP A 596 -25.61 -28.12 7.11
C TRP A 596 -24.10 -28.32 7.28
N ALA A 597 -23.61 -28.67 8.47
CA ALA A 597 -22.17 -28.87 8.70
C ALA A 597 -21.69 -30.19 8.05
N CYS A 598 -22.43 -31.28 8.24
CA CYS A 598 -22.22 -32.53 7.53
C CYS A 598 -22.42 -32.40 6.01
N ALA A 599 -23.34 -31.55 5.55
CA ALA A 599 -23.54 -31.26 4.13
C ALA A 599 -22.33 -30.50 3.55
N ALA A 600 -21.79 -29.51 4.27
CA ALA A 600 -20.63 -28.73 3.84
C ALA A 600 -19.36 -29.57 3.64
N CYS A 601 -19.19 -30.68 4.37
CA CYS A 601 -18.15 -31.68 4.11
C CYS A 601 -18.28 -32.41 2.76
N SER A 602 -19.34 -32.18 1.99
CA SER A 602 -19.54 -32.74 0.64
C SER A 602 -19.11 -31.78 -0.49
N ASN A 603 -18.61 -30.60 -0.15
CA ASN A 603 -18.12 -29.59 -1.09
C ASN A 603 -16.87 -30.10 -1.86
N SER A 604 -16.73 -29.74 -3.13
CA SER A 604 -15.61 -30.16 -3.99
C SER A 604 -14.23 -29.65 -3.55
N TRP A 605 -14.17 -28.65 -2.69
CA TRP A 605 -12.93 -28.17 -2.05
C TRP A 605 -12.54 -28.98 -0.80
N VAL A 606 -13.40 -29.89 -0.33
CA VAL A 606 -13.11 -30.86 0.73
C VAL A 606 -12.65 -32.16 0.08
N LEU A 607 -11.34 -32.36 0.07
CA LEU A 607 -10.65 -33.50 -0.54
C LEU A 607 -10.73 -34.74 0.36
N ASP A 608 -10.73 -34.56 1.69
CA ASP A 608 -10.96 -35.62 2.68
C ASP A 608 -12.31 -35.42 3.38
N GLN A 609 -13.38 -35.83 2.68
CA GLN A 609 -14.75 -35.70 3.18
C GLN A 609 -15.03 -36.56 4.40
N ASN A 610 -14.32 -37.68 4.57
CA ASN A 610 -14.51 -38.59 5.69
C ASN A 610 -13.92 -38.01 6.99
N THR A 611 -12.69 -37.50 6.94
CA THR A 611 -12.10 -36.85 8.12
C THR A 611 -12.81 -35.52 8.43
N CYS A 612 -13.33 -34.80 7.43
CA CYS A 612 -14.23 -33.66 7.65
C CYS A 612 -15.49 -34.03 8.45
N ARG A 613 -16.21 -35.10 8.06
CA ARG A 613 -17.40 -35.58 8.79
C ARG A 613 -17.05 -36.01 10.22
N THR A 614 -15.90 -36.68 10.41
CA THR A 614 -15.37 -37.05 11.74
C THR A 614 -15.04 -35.81 12.60
N CYS A 615 -14.48 -34.75 12.01
CA CYS A 615 -14.26 -33.48 12.67
C CYS A 615 -15.59 -32.87 13.16
N VAL A 616 -16.60 -32.82 12.29
CA VAL A 616 -17.94 -32.28 12.61
C VAL A 616 -18.59 -33.04 13.78
N SER A 617 -18.57 -34.38 13.76
CA SER A 617 -19.06 -35.19 14.88
C SER A 617 -18.24 -34.97 16.17
N THR A 618 -16.92 -34.75 16.05
CA THR A 618 -16.01 -34.52 17.20
C THR A 618 -16.24 -33.15 17.86
N LEU A 619 -16.41 -32.08 17.10
CA LEU A 619 -16.72 -30.76 17.66
C LEU A 619 -18.09 -30.77 18.37
N ARG A 620 -19.09 -31.45 17.81
CA ARG A 620 -20.40 -31.61 18.45
C ARG A 620 -20.36 -32.40 19.75
N ALA A 621 -19.60 -33.49 19.81
CA ALA A 621 -19.38 -34.22 21.05
C ALA A 621 -18.71 -33.37 22.14
N LYS A 622 -17.99 -32.29 21.77
CA LYS A 622 -17.40 -31.29 22.66
C LYS A 622 -18.29 -30.05 22.91
N GLY A 623 -19.50 -29.98 22.34
CA GLY A 623 -20.39 -28.82 22.44
C GLY A 623 -19.93 -27.58 21.66
N LEU A 624 -19.05 -27.74 20.67
CA LEU A 624 -18.43 -26.66 19.89
C LEU A 624 -19.09 -26.49 18.53
N ASP A 625 -18.96 -25.30 17.93
CA ASP A 625 -19.46 -25.01 16.58
C ASP A 625 -18.82 -25.93 15.53
N ALA A 626 -19.66 -26.75 14.90
CA ALA A 626 -19.27 -27.69 13.85
C ALA A 626 -18.79 -27.00 12.57
N GLY A 627 -19.24 -25.77 12.28
CA GLY A 627 -18.84 -25.01 11.10
C GLY A 627 -17.33 -24.74 11.03
N LYS A 628 -16.67 -24.68 12.19
CA LYS A 628 -15.21 -24.53 12.29
C LYS A 628 -14.43 -25.58 11.51
N CYS A 629 -14.93 -26.82 11.38
CA CYS A 629 -14.25 -27.85 10.58
C CYS A 629 -14.09 -27.41 9.12
N THR A 630 -15.17 -27.03 8.45
CA THR A 630 -15.13 -26.61 7.04
C THR A 630 -14.57 -25.20 6.87
N ASN A 631 -14.91 -24.27 7.76
CA ASN A 631 -14.42 -22.89 7.71
C ASN A 631 -12.90 -22.81 7.90
N SER A 632 -12.35 -23.62 8.82
CA SER A 632 -10.94 -23.55 9.22
C SER A 632 -10.05 -24.64 8.62
N CYS A 633 -10.52 -25.34 7.58
CA CYS A 633 -9.72 -26.24 6.74
C CYS A 633 -10.00 -26.12 5.22
N SER A 634 -10.95 -25.30 4.77
CA SER A 634 -11.23 -25.11 3.33
C SER A 634 -10.13 -24.31 2.62
N GLY A 635 -9.83 -24.66 1.36
CA GLY A 635 -8.75 -24.04 0.58
C GLY A 635 -7.35 -24.61 0.83
N ILE A 636 -7.19 -25.54 1.79
CA ILE A 636 -5.94 -26.29 1.98
C ILE A 636 -5.67 -27.17 0.75
N ALA A 637 -4.48 -27.05 0.18
CA ALA A 637 -4.18 -27.47 -1.20
C ALA A 637 -4.05 -29.00 -1.45
N THR A 638 -3.95 -29.84 -0.42
CA THR A 638 -3.83 -31.31 -0.59
C THR A 638 -4.67 -32.09 0.42
N ALA A 639 -5.06 -33.31 0.04
CA ALA A 639 -5.82 -34.21 0.91
C ALA A 639 -5.08 -34.49 2.22
N GLY A 640 -3.78 -34.82 2.18
CA GLY A 640 -3.00 -35.12 3.38
C GLY A 640 -2.89 -33.96 4.38
N LEU A 641 -2.82 -32.71 3.89
CA LEU A 641 -2.88 -31.52 4.74
C LEU A 641 -4.29 -31.32 5.32
N GLN A 642 -5.34 -31.57 4.53
CA GLN A 642 -6.72 -31.54 5.01
C GLN A 642 -6.98 -32.60 6.09
N THR A 643 -6.50 -33.84 5.92
CA THR A 643 -6.60 -34.91 6.94
C THR A 643 -5.99 -34.48 8.28
N VAL A 644 -4.83 -33.81 8.27
CA VAL A 644 -4.21 -33.27 9.51
C VAL A 644 -5.03 -32.12 10.10
N CYS A 645 -5.53 -31.21 9.26
CA CYS A 645 -6.33 -30.08 9.70
C CYS A 645 -7.64 -30.52 10.36
N PHE A 646 -8.43 -31.36 9.67
CA PHE A 646 -9.70 -31.91 10.14
C PHE A 646 -9.49 -32.91 11.29
N GLY A 647 -8.47 -33.77 11.23
CA GLY A 647 -8.29 -34.88 12.17
C GLY A 647 -7.55 -34.54 13.45
N THR A 648 -6.70 -33.50 13.45
CA THR A 648 -5.81 -33.19 14.59
C THR A 648 -5.85 -31.73 15.02
N CYS A 649 -5.82 -30.78 14.08
CA CYS A 649 -5.69 -29.36 14.43
C CYS A 649 -7.02 -28.75 14.90
N VAL A 650 -8.03 -28.65 14.03
CA VAL A 650 -9.29 -27.96 14.36
C VAL A 650 -10.05 -28.60 15.53
N PRO A 651 -10.18 -29.94 15.66
CA PRO A 651 -10.87 -30.57 16.78
C PRO A 651 -10.33 -30.20 18.17
N ASN A 652 -9.09 -29.70 18.25
CA ASN A 652 -8.41 -29.37 19.51
C ASN A 652 -8.16 -27.85 19.65
N ALA A 653 -7.97 -27.12 18.54
CA ALA A 653 -7.85 -25.66 18.53
C ALA A 653 -9.20 -24.93 18.71
N ALA A 654 -10.32 -25.54 18.29
CA ALA A 654 -11.65 -24.91 18.28
C ALA A 654 -12.14 -24.41 19.64
N ALA A 655 -11.78 -25.12 20.72
CA ALA A 655 -12.12 -24.75 22.11
C ALA A 655 -11.35 -23.51 22.61
N LYS A 656 -10.17 -23.23 22.02
CA LYS A 656 -9.34 -22.06 22.32
C LYS A 656 -9.66 -20.85 21.42
N GLY A 657 -10.56 -21.00 20.45
CA GLY A 657 -10.87 -19.95 19.47
C GLY A 657 -9.78 -19.67 18.44
N VAL A 658 -8.77 -20.56 18.32
CA VAL A 658 -7.62 -20.41 17.41
C VAL A 658 -7.62 -21.40 16.25
N ASP A 659 -8.76 -22.05 15.99
CA ASP A 659 -8.94 -22.99 14.87
C ASP A 659 -8.65 -22.39 13.50
N TRP A 660 -8.91 -21.09 13.30
CA TRP A 660 -8.56 -20.35 12.07
C TRP A 660 -7.08 -20.49 11.67
N ALA A 661 -6.17 -20.65 12.64
CA ALA A 661 -4.75 -20.81 12.40
C ALA A 661 -4.40 -22.18 11.77
N CYS A 662 -5.27 -23.19 11.90
CA CYS A 662 -5.06 -24.50 11.30
C CYS A 662 -4.98 -24.44 9.77
N ASN A 663 -5.81 -23.61 9.11
CA ASN A 663 -5.67 -23.33 7.69
C ASN A 663 -4.53 -22.34 7.42
N GLN A 664 -4.65 -21.14 7.98
CA GLN A 664 -3.79 -19.99 7.66
C GLN A 664 -2.29 -20.25 7.86
N TYR A 665 -1.94 -21.12 8.81
CA TYR A 665 -0.55 -21.39 9.18
C TYR A 665 -0.15 -22.86 8.96
N CYS A 666 -0.99 -23.82 9.37
CA CYS A 666 -0.65 -25.24 9.30
C CYS A 666 -1.11 -25.94 8.02
N GLY A 667 -2.01 -25.33 7.25
CA GLY A 667 -2.48 -25.82 5.94
C GLY A 667 -1.90 -25.03 4.76
N ALA A 668 -1.32 -23.86 5.02
CA ALA A 668 -0.75 -22.98 4.00
C ALA A 668 0.49 -23.60 3.32
N THR A 669 0.40 -23.85 2.02
CA THR A 669 1.47 -24.45 1.20
C THR A 669 2.79 -23.67 1.27
N LEU A 670 2.73 -22.35 1.49
CA LEU A 670 3.91 -21.49 1.68
C LEU A 670 4.71 -21.83 2.95
N MET A 671 4.05 -22.37 3.98
CA MET A 671 4.62 -22.61 5.32
C MET A 671 5.01 -24.09 5.51
N VAL A 672 4.16 -25.01 5.06
CA VAL A 672 4.35 -26.46 5.25
C VAL A 672 4.64 -27.23 3.96
N GLY A 673 4.66 -26.56 2.79
CA GLY A 673 4.74 -27.24 1.50
C GLY A 673 3.53 -28.15 1.29
N THR A 674 3.78 -29.38 0.83
CA THR A 674 2.77 -30.45 0.78
C THR A 674 2.93 -31.50 1.88
N ASP A 675 3.79 -31.23 2.87
CA ASP A 675 4.30 -32.17 3.90
C ASP A 675 3.34 -32.26 5.12
N PRO A 676 2.60 -33.38 5.31
CA PRO A 676 1.67 -33.52 6.42
C PRO A 676 2.35 -33.57 7.79
N ALA A 677 3.62 -33.99 7.87
CA ALA A 677 4.34 -34.04 9.14
C ALA A 677 4.68 -32.63 9.65
N ARG A 678 5.00 -31.68 8.75
CA ARG A 678 5.12 -30.25 9.10
C ARG A 678 3.78 -29.67 9.56
N SER A 679 2.70 -30.00 8.86
CA SER A 679 1.33 -29.60 9.26
C SER A 679 0.97 -30.12 10.65
N GLN A 680 1.33 -31.37 10.97
CA GLN A 680 1.06 -31.98 12.26
C GLN A 680 1.93 -31.38 13.38
N GLN A 681 3.21 -31.08 13.12
CA GLN A 681 4.09 -30.35 14.03
C GLN A 681 3.55 -28.94 14.34
N CYS A 682 3.05 -28.24 13.31
CA CYS A 682 2.39 -26.95 13.43
C CYS A 682 1.13 -27.03 14.30
N GLY A 683 0.21 -27.96 13.98
CA GLY A 683 -1.04 -28.15 14.70
C GLY A 683 -0.82 -28.47 16.17
N THR A 684 0.11 -29.38 16.49
CA THR A 684 0.49 -29.72 17.87
C THR A 684 1.03 -28.50 18.63
N CYS A 685 1.85 -27.65 17.99
CA CYS A 685 2.36 -26.44 18.62
C CYS A 685 1.24 -25.45 19.00
N ILE A 686 0.25 -25.25 18.14
CA ILE A 686 -0.90 -24.35 18.41
C ILE A 686 -1.69 -24.80 19.65
N LEU A 687 -1.66 -26.09 20.00
CA LEU A 687 -2.30 -26.59 21.22
C LEU A 687 -1.51 -26.25 22.50
N GLY A 688 -0.19 -26.06 22.42
CA GLY A 688 0.67 -25.75 23.58
C GLY A 688 1.07 -24.28 23.72
N ALA A 689 1.26 -23.56 22.61
CA ALA A 689 1.74 -22.18 22.62
C ALA A 689 0.68 -21.17 23.12
N SER A 690 1.15 -20.05 23.67
CA SER A 690 0.32 -18.89 24.05
C SER A 690 -0.09 -18.04 22.85
N ASN A 691 0.67 -18.08 21.75
CA ASN A 691 0.44 -17.37 20.51
C ASN A 691 0.61 -18.31 19.30
N PRO A 692 -0.41 -18.53 18.44
CA PRO A 692 -0.28 -19.35 17.25
C PRO A 692 0.80 -18.89 16.25
N TRP A 693 1.13 -17.58 16.23
CA TRP A 693 2.15 -17.02 15.34
C TRP A 693 3.58 -17.38 15.76
N ASP A 694 3.80 -17.75 17.02
CA ASP A 694 5.10 -18.21 17.50
C ASP A 694 5.45 -19.58 16.86
N CYS A 695 4.45 -20.43 16.65
CA CYS A 695 4.58 -21.70 15.94
C CYS A 695 4.98 -21.51 14.47
N THR A 696 4.42 -20.50 13.78
CA THR A 696 4.85 -20.17 12.41
C THR A 696 6.28 -19.68 12.36
N ASN A 697 6.70 -18.84 13.30
CA ASN A 697 8.07 -18.38 13.38
C ASN A 697 9.03 -19.57 13.49
N CYS A 698 8.77 -20.50 14.42
CA CYS A 698 9.57 -21.72 14.58
C CYS A 698 9.65 -22.60 13.31
N ILE A 699 8.59 -22.70 12.50
CA ILE A 699 8.61 -23.47 11.25
C ILE A 699 9.47 -22.77 10.20
N THR A 700 9.24 -21.48 9.97
CA THR A 700 9.90 -20.72 8.92
C THR A 700 11.38 -20.52 9.20
N VAL A 701 11.77 -20.06 10.39
CA VAL A 701 13.17 -19.72 10.70
C VAL A 701 14.12 -20.90 10.75
N THR A 702 13.59 -22.11 10.91
CA THR A 702 14.38 -23.36 10.93
C THR A 702 14.28 -24.15 9.63
N SER A 703 13.40 -23.75 8.69
CA SER A 703 13.09 -24.50 7.46
C SER A 703 14.28 -24.70 6.52
N SER A 704 15.24 -23.78 6.54
CA SER A 704 16.44 -23.72 5.70
C SER A 704 17.69 -24.40 6.30
N LEU A 705 17.59 -24.94 7.52
CA LEU A 705 18.71 -25.58 8.21
C LEU A 705 18.93 -27.01 7.69
N SER A 706 20.19 -27.47 7.69
CA SER A 706 20.53 -28.84 7.27
C SER A 706 19.89 -29.92 8.15
N ASP A 707 19.56 -29.61 9.40
CA ASP A 707 18.83 -30.47 10.34
C ASP A 707 17.44 -29.91 10.70
N ALA A 708 16.78 -29.23 9.76
CA ALA A 708 15.52 -28.49 9.96
C ALA A 708 14.41 -29.22 10.74
N ALA A 709 14.33 -30.55 10.68
CA ALA A 709 13.37 -31.33 11.47
C ALA A 709 13.68 -31.28 12.99
N THR A 710 14.96 -31.47 13.35
CA THR A 710 15.47 -31.39 14.74
C THR A 710 15.38 -29.96 15.26
N ALA A 711 15.71 -28.98 14.42
CA ALA A 711 15.60 -27.56 14.74
C ALA A 711 14.14 -27.12 14.97
N ARG A 712 13.19 -27.54 14.10
CA ARG A 712 11.75 -27.34 14.33
C ARG A 712 11.31 -27.95 15.65
N ALA A 713 11.67 -29.21 15.92
CA ALA A 713 11.28 -29.90 17.14
C ALA A 713 11.77 -29.17 18.41
N SER A 714 13.06 -28.80 18.47
CA SER A 714 13.60 -28.03 19.61
C SER A 714 12.97 -26.64 19.74
N CYS A 715 12.60 -26.00 18.62
CA CYS A 715 11.87 -24.74 18.64
C CYS A 715 10.45 -24.89 19.22
N MET A 716 9.66 -25.88 18.76
CA MET A 716 8.33 -26.14 19.32
C MET A 716 8.39 -26.54 20.80
N SER A 717 9.42 -27.30 21.22
CA SER A 717 9.64 -27.62 22.64
C SER A 717 9.96 -26.38 23.46
N CYS A 718 10.79 -25.45 22.93
CA CYS A 718 11.08 -24.18 23.58
C CYS A 718 9.81 -23.35 23.85
N LEU A 719 8.92 -23.26 22.85
CA LEU A 719 7.63 -22.54 22.95
C LEU A 719 6.66 -23.13 23.99
N THR A 720 6.73 -24.44 24.23
CA THR A 720 5.73 -25.18 25.00
C THR A 720 6.20 -25.58 26.40
N ALA A 721 7.52 -25.56 26.66
CA ALA A 721 8.12 -25.89 27.96
C ALA A 721 8.65 -24.67 28.73
N THR A 722 8.62 -23.46 28.17
CA THR A 722 9.24 -22.27 28.78
C THR A 722 8.41 -20.99 28.60
N THR A 723 8.76 -19.93 29.33
CA THR A 723 8.23 -18.57 29.14
C THR A 723 8.99 -17.76 28.08
N ILE A 724 9.85 -18.40 27.27
CA ILE A 724 10.59 -17.74 26.20
C ILE A 724 9.63 -17.46 25.03
N GLY A 725 9.36 -16.17 24.78
CA GLY A 725 8.51 -15.75 23.66
C GLY A 725 9.06 -16.19 22.29
N GLY A 726 8.19 -16.51 21.34
CA GLY A 726 8.55 -17.30 20.18
C GLY A 726 9.52 -16.67 19.17
N TYR A 727 9.71 -15.35 19.23
CA TYR A 727 10.84 -14.72 18.56
C TYR A 727 12.18 -15.30 19.05
N ALA A 728 12.39 -15.33 20.37
CA ALA A 728 13.63 -15.78 20.97
C ALA A 728 13.84 -17.30 20.86
N CYS A 729 12.78 -18.11 20.96
CA CYS A 729 12.86 -19.52 20.61
C CYS A 729 13.27 -19.71 19.14
N GLY A 730 12.72 -18.91 18.22
CA GLY A 730 13.09 -18.91 16.81
C GLY A 730 14.58 -18.60 16.59
N GLU A 731 15.06 -17.47 17.09
CA GLU A 731 16.46 -17.04 16.94
C GLU A 731 17.44 -18.05 17.57
N CYS A 732 17.18 -18.55 18.78
CA CYS A 732 18.04 -19.58 19.38
C CYS A 732 18.08 -20.87 18.56
N ASN A 733 17.02 -21.24 17.84
CA ASN A 733 16.98 -22.47 17.03
C ASN A 733 17.61 -22.32 15.64
N LYS A 734 17.95 -21.10 15.18
CA LYS A 734 18.79 -20.89 13.98
C LYS A 734 20.24 -21.35 14.18
N LEU A 735 20.70 -21.53 15.42
CA LEU A 735 22.08 -21.94 15.73
C LEU A 735 22.37 -23.34 15.17
N ALA A 736 23.60 -23.56 14.70
CA ALA A 736 23.95 -24.71 13.86
C ALA A 736 24.07 -26.06 14.58
N THR A 737 24.08 -26.09 15.92
CA THR A 737 24.18 -27.34 16.70
C THR A 737 23.15 -27.35 17.84
N ALA A 738 22.61 -28.53 18.15
CA ALA A 738 21.64 -28.70 19.24
C ALA A 738 22.17 -28.15 20.58
N THR A 739 23.46 -28.36 20.88
CA THR A 739 24.11 -27.82 22.08
C THR A 739 24.07 -26.30 22.14
N ALA A 740 24.31 -25.60 21.02
CA ALA A 740 24.23 -24.15 20.96
C ALA A 740 22.78 -23.65 21.10
N ARG A 741 21.81 -24.34 20.50
CA ARG A 741 20.37 -24.03 20.65
C ARG A 741 19.96 -24.11 22.12
N SER A 742 20.25 -25.22 22.79
CA SER A 742 19.93 -25.41 24.21
C SER A 742 20.63 -24.37 25.10
N ALA A 743 21.93 -24.09 24.88
CA ALA A 743 22.66 -23.08 25.63
C ALA A 743 22.06 -21.66 25.48
N CYS A 744 21.64 -21.30 24.26
CA CYS A 744 20.92 -20.05 24.00
C CYS A 744 19.56 -20.01 24.72
N GLN A 745 18.77 -21.08 24.63
CA GLN A 745 17.47 -21.20 25.31
C GLN A 745 17.62 -21.06 26.83
N THR A 746 18.57 -21.76 27.46
CA THR A 746 18.87 -21.63 28.89
C THR A 746 19.31 -20.22 29.27
N CYS A 747 20.11 -19.55 28.43
CA CYS A 747 20.53 -18.17 28.64
C CYS A 747 19.35 -17.18 28.61
N VAL A 748 18.41 -17.33 27.67
CA VAL A 748 17.21 -16.47 27.59
C VAL A 748 16.24 -16.76 28.74
N ALA A 749 16.06 -18.03 29.14
CA ALA A 749 15.31 -18.40 30.34
C ALA A 749 15.90 -17.76 31.62
N GLY A 750 17.22 -17.51 31.65
CA GLY A 750 17.92 -16.73 32.67
C GLY A 750 17.70 -15.20 32.60
N GLY A 751 16.73 -14.71 31.83
CA GLY A 751 16.35 -13.30 31.76
C GLY A 751 17.26 -12.42 30.90
N LYS A 752 18.08 -13.00 30.02
CA LYS A 752 18.97 -12.25 29.11
C LYS A 752 18.35 -12.04 27.73
N GLY A 753 18.80 -11.00 27.02
CA GLY A 753 18.38 -10.75 25.65
C GLY A 753 18.84 -11.85 24.70
N VAL A 754 18.00 -12.25 23.75
CA VAL A 754 18.35 -13.35 22.83
C VAL A 754 19.60 -13.06 21.98
N TRP A 755 19.88 -11.79 21.69
CA TRP A 755 21.11 -11.38 21.02
C TRP A 755 22.38 -11.59 21.87
N ASP A 756 22.30 -11.40 23.19
CA ASP A 756 23.40 -11.74 24.09
C ASP A 756 23.65 -13.25 24.09
N CYS A 757 22.57 -14.04 24.06
CA CYS A 757 22.60 -15.50 24.16
C CYS A 757 23.05 -16.18 22.87
N THR A 758 22.64 -15.69 21.69
CA THR A 758 23.14 -16.18 20.40
C THR A 758 24.62 -15.82 20.22
N GLN A 759 25.04 -14.59 20.56
CA GLN A 759 26.45 -14.19 20.46
C GLN A 759 27.35 -14.88 21.49
N ALA A 760 26.89 -15.13 22.72
CA ALA A 760 27.68 -15.85 23.73
C ALA A 760 27.95 -17.32 23.35
N SER A 761 27.06 -17.94 22.56
CA SER A 761 27.21 -19.30 22.05
C SER A 761 28.03 -19.40 20.74
N ALA A 762 28.20 -18.29 20.01
CA ALA A 762 29.18 -18.16 18.94
C ALA A 762 30.58 -17.89 19.54
N GLY A 763 31.39 -18.94 19.67
CA GLY A 763 32.66 -18.92 20.41
C GLY A 763 33.57 -17.74 20.07
N ARG A 764 33.98 -16.98 21.09
CA ARG A 764 34.73 -15.71 20.97
C ARG A 764 36.01 -15.88 20.13
N ARG A 765 36.05 -15.26 18.95
CA ARG A 765 37.30 -14.80 18.32
C ARG A 765 37.29 -13.28 18.17
N LEU A 766 37.73 -12.63 19.24
CA LEU A 766 38.27 -11.28 19.17
C LEU A 766 39.54 -11.30 18.32
N LEU A 767 39.50 -10.69 17.14
CA LEU A 767 40.66 -10.01 16.55
C LEU A 767 40.16 -8.72 15.91
N ARG A 768 40.53 -7.59 16.51
CA ARG A 768 40.46 -6.27 15.88
C ARG A 768 41.86 -5.94 15.35
N ALA A 769 41.92 -5.46 14.12
CA ALA A 769 42.92 -4.57 13.58
C ALA A 769 42.17 -3.62 12.63
#